data_AF-A0A7V2W5L2-F1
#
_entry.id   AF-A0A7V2W5L2-F1
#
_cell.length_a   1.000
_cell.length_b   1.000
_cell.length_c   1.000
_cell.angle_alpha   90.00
_cell.angle_beta   90.00
_cell.angle_gamma   90.00
#
_symmetry.space_group_name_H-M   'P 1'
#
loop_
_entity.id
_entity.type
_entity.pdbx_description
1 polymer ?
#
loop_
_entity_poly.entity_id
_entity_poly.type
_entity_poly.pdbx_seq_one_letter_code
_entity_poly.pdbx_strand_id
1 'polypeptide(L)'
;ALVYDLFYENENVVWAGTKKGLIKWDVKYGSSEAFPIFDGYSHYPCRYNDLYLLITIKNKGIYIFNKKKYNCTKVISNISREGAFSIDSNTVIPYLDNSQNLWVSIEEGQGGLIYANLGKTKFRSIPMMQHYGSQAAASFQTLVEDGDGNIWCSTFFDGIFLLDAKGRTTHHYFHNKNIAGSLPSDNITHLLKDKKDRIWVASFNGVALYGNNSFRPVPVEGKPPDNTFLFLHQLKNGKKILASSLSSGVYEIAENKGRFLLKNILPAGGSTYFNIYEDRSGNLYFCRNETEIEIYRFQEGHLKLQNTIYISAIINGFYEDVSSGTCWLATSAGLVSIDSKNLGAPPVFYTEKNGLPNKYVQAVMGNGEGDIFISTNKGLALFNKRDGTFRAYTLSDGTLSNIFLSYAALKRGNGEIWFGGSNGITIVPPEGPGNIVETPPKIKMTGIKINDERRDSLECHLTGSTNVSEIRHLVLPFKDRTISFEFVAMEYSDPRNNQLWYKLENVDLNWVRLEKGEPGFARYPNLSFGDYIFKAQAFNSDGFPSGEASLLKVTILPPWYLRWWAISFYVLSIAGLIYAYYRFRINQIRQKEEALRKEAEFRQKEAQLKQQVAETETAILRLQMNPHFIFNSLNSINSYILKKDIGTASSYLGRFSKLIRKILDLAAEQYVTVYEEKELLELYMQTEAVRFEDKFSFEIKVDDTLDPDDILLPTMILQPFVENAIWHGISGKDGKGHITVHFQTQDNCLLCT
;
A
#
# COMPACT_ATOMS: atom_id res chain seq x y z
N ALA A 1 -34.79 42.69 25.72
CA ALA A 1 -33.93 41.87 26.61
C ALA A 1 -32.67 41.51 25.83
N LEU A 2 -31.52 41.35 26.48
CA LEU A 2 -30.31 40.88 25.77
C LEU A 2 -30.55 39.43 25.33
N VAL A 3 -30.47 39.20 24.02
CA VAL A 3 -30.60 37.90 23.38
C VAL A 3 -29.22 37.27 23.32
N TYR A 4 -29.09 36.05 23.86
CA TYR A 4 -27.83 35.31 23.89
C TYR A 4 -27.67 34.38 22.69
N ASP A 5 -28.79 33.79 22.23
CA ASP A 5 -28.79 32.83 21.15
C ASP A 5 -30.18 32.77 20.48
N LEU A 6 -30.20 32.35 19.22
CA LEU A 6 -31.39 32.25 18.38
C LEU A 6 -31.43 30.89 17.68
N PHE A 7 -32.56 30.21 17.80
CA PHE A 7 -32.82 28.94 17.15
C PHE A 7 -34.03 29.05 16.22
N TYR A 8 -33.83 28.75 14.94
CA TYR A 8 -34.92 28.66 13.96
C TYR A 8 -35.55 27.27 14.01
N GLU A 9 -36.80 27.19 14.47
CA GLU A 9 -37.57 25.93 14.44
C GLU A 9 -38.12 25.65 13.04
N ASN A 10 -38.60 26.70 12.37
CA ASN A 10 -39.04 26.70 10.97
C ASN A 10 -39.05 28.15 10.45
N GLU A 11 -39.50 28.36 9.21
CA GLU A 11 -39.55 29.69 8.57
C GLU A 11 -40.38 30.73 9.34
N ASN A 12 -41.32 30.30 10.19
CA ASN A 12 -42.23 31.19 10.91
C ASN A 12 -41.95 31.29 12.42
N VAL A 13 -41.18 30.37 13.00
CA VAL A 13 -40.99 30.29 14.46
C VAL A 13 -39.51 30.31 14.82
N VAL A 14 -39.14 31.30 15.64
CA VAL A 14 -37.80 31.48 16.20
C VAL A 14 -37.87 31.41 17.72
N TRP A 15 -36.99 30.63 18.32
CA TRP A 15 -36.79 30.61 19.77
C TRP A 15 -35.57 31.46 20.13
N ALA A 16 -35.77 32.43 21.01
CA ALA A 16 -34.71 33.28 21.52
C ALA A 16 -34.40 32.93 22.97
N GLY A 17 -33.12 32.65 23.23
CA GLY A 17 -32.58 32.50 24.58
C GLY A 17 -32.24 33.88 25.16
N THR A 18 -32.84 34.21 26.30
CA THR A 18 -32.59 35.50 26.96
C THR A 18 -32.25 35.32 28.44
N LYS A 19 -31.82 36.40 29.10
CA LYS A 19 -31.65 36.42 30.56
C LYS A 19 -32.96 36.23 31.34
N LYS A 20 -34.10 36.49 30.71
CA LYS A 20 -35.44 36.38 31.31
C LYS A 20 -36.14 35.05 31.00
N GLY A 21 -35.39 34.06 30.50
CA GLY A 21 -35.92 32.79 30.02
C GLY A 21 -35.98 32.71 28.49
N LEU A 22 -36.86 31.83 27.99
CA LEU A 22 -37.06 31.61 26.56
C LEU A 22 -38.16 32.51 26.02
N ILE A 23 -38.00 32.98 24.79
CA ILE A 23 -39.04 33.69 24.05
C ILE A 23 -39.28 32.94 22.75
N LYS A 24 -40.54 32.57 22.49
CA LYS A 24 -40.98 32.09 21.19
C LYS A 24 -41.47 33.27 20.38
N TRP A 25 -40.89 33.50 19.23
CA TRP A 25 -41.24 34.58 18.32
C TRP A 25 -41.84 34.01 17.05
N ASP A 26 -43.06 34.45 16.73
CA ASP A 26 -43.70 34.18 15.44
C ASP A 26 -43.34 35.30 14.46
N VAL A 27 -42.51 34.98 13.48
CA VAL A 27 -41.97 35.93 12.50
C VAL A 27 -43.06 36.45 11.57
N LYS A 28 -44.08 35.63 11.29
CA LYS A 28 -45.15 35.98 10.34
C LYS A 28 -46.12 37.00 10.91
N TYR A 29 -46.49 36.85 12.18
CA TYR A 29 -47.46 37.74 12.84
C TYR A 29 -46.81 38.79 13.75
N GLY A 30 -45.50 38.70 13.97
CA GLY A 30 -44.76 39.61 14.85
C GLY A 30 -45.06 39.44 16.34
N SER A 31 -45.82 38.41 16.72
CA SER A 31 -46.18 38.12 18.11
C SER A 31 -45.09 37.32 18.83
N SER A 32 -44.88 37.61 20.11
CA SER A 32 -43.94 36.86 20.96
C SER A 32 -44.60 36.33 22.22
N GLU A 33 -44.25 35.11 22.63
CA GLU A 33 -44.66 34.47 23.87
C GLU A 33 -43.42 34.22 24.74
N ALA A 34 -43.43 34.68 25.99
CA ALA A 34 -42.30 34.56 26.91
C ALA A 34 -42.53 33.47 27.95
N PHE A 35 -41.50 32.64 28.16
CA PHE A 35 -41.47 31.56 29.13
C PHE A 35 -40.39 31.87 30.17
N PRO A 36 -40.77 32.43 31.34
CA PRO A 36 -39.83 32.88 32.38
C PRO A 36 -39.30 31.68 33.19
N ILE A 37 -38.44 30.89 32.55
CA ILE A 37 -37.78 29.73 33.15
C ILE A 37 -36.37 30.17 33.55
N PHE A 38 -35.95 29.85 34.78
CA PHE A 38 -34.62 30.19 35.34
C PHE A 38 -34.21 31.65 35.08
N ASP A 39 -35.04 32.61 35.51
CA ASP A 39 -34.75 34.05 35.36
C ASP A 39 -33.39 34.42 35.98
N GLY A 40 -32.67 35.32 35.30
CA GLY A 40 -31.31 35.74 35.65
C GLY A 40 -30.19 34.95 34.97
N TYR A 41 -30.48 33.82 34.33
CA TYR A 41 -29.48 32.97 33.67
C TYR A 41 -29.51 33.09 32.13
N SER A 42 -28.35 32.89 31.49
CA SER A 42 -28.25 32.84 30.03
C SER A 42 -28.76 31.51 29.49
N HIS A 43 -29.68 31.56 28.51
CA HIS A 43 -30.30 30.40 27.88
C HIS A 43 -29.79 30.25 26.45
N TYR A 44 -29.50 29.01 26.06
CA TYR A 44 -29.04 28.63 24.72
C TYR A 44 -29.93 27.49 24.20
N PRO A 45 -30.99 27.80 23.44
CA PRO A 45 -31.91 26.80 22.89
C PRO A 45 -31.32 26.09 21.67
N CYS A 46 -31.53 24.79 21.58
CA CYS A 46 -31.15 23.96 20.45
C CYS A 46 -32.28 22.99 20.09
N ARG A 47 -32.34 22.59 18.81
CA ARG A 47 -33.30 21.59 18.34
C ARG A 47 -33.06 20.28 19.08
N TYR A 48 -34.13 19.64 19.54
CA TYR A 48 -34.09 18.23 19.93
C TYR A 48 -35.06 17.41 19.11
N ASN A 49 -36.36 17.70 19.19
CA ASN A 49 -37.38 17.11 18.32
C ASN A 49 -38.63 18.01 18.21
N ASP A 50 -39.67 17.51 17.54
CA ASP A 50 -40.89 18.28 17.28
C ASP A 50 -41.71 18.60 18.55
N LEU A 51 -41.46 17.91 19.67
CA LEU A 51 -42.15 18.15 20.94
C LEU A 51 -41.28 18.86 21.99
N TYR A 52 -39.96 18.75 21.87
CA TYR A 52 -39.01 19.16 22.89
C TYR A 52 -37.88 20.04 22.35
N LEU A 53 -37.45 21.00 23.15
CA LEU A 53 -36.22 21.78 22.94
C LEU A 53 -35.17 21.35 23.95
N LEU A 54 -33.91 21.29 23.51
CA LEU A 54 -32.78 21.21 24.42
C LEU A 54 -32.39 22.64 24.81
N ILE A 55 -32.20 22.91 26.09
CA ILE A 55 -31.78 24.22 26.59
C ILE A 55 -30.58 24.03 27.48
N THR A 56 -29.48 24.66 27.12
CA THR A 56 -28.37 24.84 28.05
C THR A 56 -28.58 26.14 28.81
N ILE A 57 -28.42 26.07 30.12
CA ILE A 57 -28.55 27.21 31.01
C ILE A 57 -27.20 27.38 31.71
N LYS A 58 -26.57 28.54 31.49
CA LYS A 58 -25.24 28.84 32.06
C LYS A 58 -25.29 28.65 33.58
N ASN A 59 -24.37 27.85 34.11
CA ASN A 59 -24.23 27.51 35.54
C ASN A 59 -25.42 26.73 36.15
N LYS A 60 -26.28 26.13 35.31
CA LYS A 60 -27.38 25.26 35.74
C LYS A 60 -27.43 23.92 34.99
N GLY A 61 -26.72 23.81 33.88
CA GLY A 61 -26.58 22.57 33.10
C GLY A 61 -27.57 22.50 31.94
N ILE A 62 -27.98 21.28 31.59
CA ILE A 62 -28.77 20.98 30.39
C ILE A 62 -30.18 20.51 30.77
N TYR A 63 -31.18 21.09 30.10
CA TYR A 63 -32.61 20.85 30.32
C TYR A 63 -33.31 20.48 29.01
N ILE A 64 -34.34 19.65 29.11
CA ILE A 64 -35.32 19.44 28.05
C ILE A 64 -36.58 20.23 28.39
N PHE A 65 -37.02 21.08 27.47
CA PHE A 65 -38.26 21.84 27.58
C PHE A 65 -39.34 21.27 26.69
N ASN A 66 -40.49 20.96 27.29
CA ASN A 66 -41.66 20.46 26.57
C ASN A 66 -42.45 21.63 25.97
N LYS A 67 -42.53 21.71 24.64
CA LYS A 67 -43.22 22.78 23.91
C LYS A 67 -44.74 22.80 24.10
N LYS A 68 -45.36 21.70 24.57
CA LYS A 68 -46.80 21.59 24.83
C LYS A 68 -47.16 21.81 26.30
N LYS A 69 -46.37 21.25 27.21
CA LYS A 69 -46.61 21.33 28.67
C LYS A 69 -45.91 22.51 29.33
N TYR A 70 -45.01 23.18 28.61
CA TYR A 70 -44.23 24.33 29.05
C TYR A 70 -43.47 24.07 30.37
N ASN A 71 -42.94 22.86 30.52
CA ASN A 71 -42.14 22.46 31.68
C ASN A 71 -40.73 22.04 31.26
N CYS A 72 -39.79 22.19 32.19
CA CYS A 72 -38.40 21.78 32.02
C CYS A 72 -38.08 20.55 32.87
N THR A 73 -37.39 19.60 32.27
CA THR A 73 -36.81 18.44 32.96
C THR A 73 -35.29 18.52 32.84
N LYS A 74 -34.57 18.45 33.97
CA LYS A 74 -33.11 18.43 33.95
C LYS A 74 -32.63 17.11 33.34
N VAL A 75 -31.70 17.17 32.38
CA VAL A 75 -31.21 15.98 31.64
C VAL A 75 -29.97 15.39 32.31
N ILE A 76 -29.09 16.25 32.82
CA ILE A 76 -27.81 15.83 33.39
C ILE A 76 -27.75 16.29 34.85
N SER A 77 -27.72 15.34 35.77
CA SER A 77 -27.35 15.56 37.17
C SER A 77 -25.97 14.96 37.39
N ASN A 78 -24.95 15.80 37.58
CA ASN A 78 -23.59 15.41 37.99
C ASN A 78 -22.90 14.33 37.13
N ILE A 79 -22.26 14.74 36.03
CA ILE A 79 -21.10 14.00 35.54
C ILE A 79 -19.89 14.55 36.29
N SER A 80 -19.61 14.02 37.48
CA SER A 80 -18.27 14.15 38.05
C SER A 80 -17.44 13.00 37.48
N ARG A 81 -16.73 13.25 36.38
CA ARG A 81 -15.60 12.37 36.05
C ARG A 81 -14.59 12.48 37.19
N GLU A 82 -13.90 11.38 37.48
CA GLU A 82 -12.62 11.41 38.18
C GLU A 82 -11.76 12.53 37.55
N GLY A 83 -11.63 13.65 38.26
CA GLY A 83 -10.67 14.70 37.96
C GLY A 83 -11.03 15.81 36.97
N ALA A 84 -12.18 15.85 36.28
CA ALA A 84 -12.43 16.95 35.33
C ALA A 84 -13.92 17.25 35.03
N PHE A 85 -14.33 18.46 35.43
CA PHE A 85 -15.54 19.22 35.05
C PHE A 85 -16.91 18.70 35.52
N SER A 86 -17.48 19.41 36.51
CA SER A 86 -18.91 19.41 36.80
C SER A 86 -19.66 20.20 35.71
N ILE A 87 -20.59 19.55 35.00
CA ILE A 87 -21.48 20.17 33.99
C ILE A 87 -22.35 21.28 34.61
N ASP A 88 -22.57 21.22 35.92
CA ASP A 88 -23.43 22.15 36.63
C ASP A 88 -22.81 23.56 36.75
N SER A 89 -21.50 23.74 36.54
CA SER A 89 -20.88 25.06 36.79
C SER A 89 -20.62 25.94 35.57
N ASN A 90 -20.41 25.47 34.33
CA ASN A 90 -19.83 26.32 33.27
C ASN A 90 -20.16 25.94 31.80
N THR A 91 -21.37 25.45 31.54
CA THR A 91 -21.81 25.00 30.19
C THR A 91 -22.34 26.16 29.33
N VAL A 92 -21.94 26.24 28.04
CA VAL A 92 -22.24 27.42 27.19
C VAL A 92 -23.10 27.07 25.97
N ILE A 93 -22.61 26.28 24.99
CA ILE A 93 -23.29 26.17 23.69
C ILE A 93 -23.53 24.70 23.33
N PRO A 94 -24.80 24.26 23.24
CA PRO A 94 -25.15 22.95 22.71
C PRO A 94 -25.26 22.98 21.18
N TYR A 95 -24.71 21.96 20.52
CA TYR A 95 -24.91 21.68 19.11
C TYR A 95 -25.32 20.23 18.93
N LEU A 96 -26.52 20.00 18.42
CA LEU A 96 -27.02 18.67 18.08
C LEU A 96 -26.94 18.49 16.56
N ASP A 97 -26.17 17.51 16.10
CA ASP A 97 -26.11 17.19 14.68
C ASP A 97 -27.25 16.26 14.23
N ASN A 98 -27.37 16.07 12.91
CA ASN A 98 -28.40 15.23 12.31
C ASN A 98 -28.31 13.74 12.71
N SER A 99 -27.17 13.30 13.25
CA SER A 99 -26.93 11.95 13.75
C SER A 99 -27.18 11.83 15.26
N GLN A 100 -27.87 12.82 15.86
CA GLN A 100 -28.16 12.90 17.29
C GLN A 100 -26.90 12.98 18.16
N ASN A 101 -25.77 13.43 17.62
CA ASN A 101 -24.59 13.74 18.43
C ASN A 101 -24.74 15.13 19.04
N LEU A 102 -24.79 15.18 20.36
CA LEU A 102 -24.79 16.38 21.17
C LEU A 102 -23.34 16.75 21.52
N TRP A 103 -22.93 17.92 21.06
CA TRP A 103 -21.66 18.55 21.37
C TRP A 103 -21.92 19.74 22.28
N VAL A 104 -21.18 19.86 23.37
CA VAL A 104 -21.40 20.92 24.35
C VAL A 104 -20.07 21.53 24.76
N SER A 105 -19.94 22.85 24.60
CA SER A 105 -18.74 23.59 25.00
C SER A 105 -18.74 23.96 26.48
N ILE A 106 -17.56 23.95 27.10
CA ILE A 106 -17.31 24.37 28.50
C ILE A 106 -16.35 25.57 28.52
N GLU A 107 -16.65 26.59 29.33
CA GLU A 107 -15.99 27.91 29.29
C GLU A 107 -14.68 28.07 30.11
N GLU A 108 -14.42 27.29 31.17
CA GLU A 108 -13.33 27.65 32.13
C GLU A 108 -12.17 26.65 32.27
N GLY A 109 -10.98 27.21 32.61
CA GLY A 109 -9.76 26.50 33.00
C GLY A 109 -8.87 26.08 31.83
N GLN A 110 -9.35 25.15 31.02
CA GLN A 110 -8.64 24.66 29.82
C GLN A 110 -9.51 24.63 28.57
N GLY A 111 -10.80 25.01 28.66
CA GLY A 111 -11.77 24.78 27.60
C GLY A 111 -11.98 23.29 27.32
N GLY A 112 -13.11 22.94 26.73
CA GLY A 112 -13.38 21.53 26.41
C GLY A 112 -14.66 21.35 25.62
N LEU A 113 -14.77 20.16 25.01
CA LEU A 113 -15.94 19.72 24.28
C LEU A 113 -16.45 18.43 24.92
N ILE A 114 -17.68 18.45 25.40
CA ILE A 114 -18.39 17.24 25.83
C ILE A 114 -19.12 16.70 24.60
N TYR A 115 -19.04 15.39 24.43
CA TYR A 115 -19.73 14.66 23.38
C TYR A 115 -20.66 13.63 24.01
N ALA A 116 -21.88 13.52 23.51
CA ALA A 116 -22.81 12.44 23.79
C ALA A 116 -23.61 12.12 22.53
N ASN A 117 -23.90 10.84 22.26
CA ASN A 117 -24.84 10.46 21.21
C ASN A 117 -26.19 10.10 21.84
N LEU A 118 -27.22 10.91 21.58
CA LEU A 118 -28.56 10.76 22.16
C LEU A 118 -29.36 9.61 21.50
N GLY A 119 -28.93 9.11 20.34
CA GLY A 119 -29.53 7.97 19.64
C GLY A 119 -28.91 6.61 20.01
N LYS A 120 -27.78 6.60 20.72
CA LYS A 120 -27.01 5.39 21.10
C LYS A 120 -27.25 4.91 22.53
N THR A 121 -28.30 5.35 23.22
CA THR A 121 -28.52 4.93 24.61
C THR A 121 -28.97 3.47 24.67
N LYS A 122 -28.00 2.54 24.76
CA LYS A 122 -28.28 1.10 24.81
C LYS A 122 -28.66 0.62 26.21
N PHE A 123 -28.23 1.35 27.24
CA PHE A 123 -28.44 1.01 28.64
C PHE A 123 -29.08 2.18 29.41
N ARG A 124 -29.83 1.84 30.45
CA ARG A 124 -30.17 2.79 31.53
C ARG A 124 -29.13 2.69 32.62
N SER A 125 -29.04 3.71 33.45
CA SER A 125 -28.04 3.74 34.50
C SER A 125 -28.51 4.46 35.76
N ILE A 126 -27.99 4.02 36.90
CA ILE A 126 -28.12 4.67 38.20
C ILE A 126 -26.70 4.99 38.67
N PRO A 127 -26.26 6.26 38.65
CA PRO A 127 -24.90 6.62 39.00
C PRO A 127 -24.59 6.29 40.46
N MET A 128 -23.32 6.00 40.75
CA MET A 128 -22.85 5.85 42.13
C MET A 128 -23.13 7.12 42.90
N MET A 129 -23.68 6.96 44.09
CA MET A 129 -24.01 8.07 44.97
C MET A 129 -22.78 8.42 45.79
N GLN A 130 -22.36 9.69 45.75
CA GLN A 130 -21.41 10.22 46.72
C GLN A 130 -22.13 10.44 48.04
N HIS A 131 -21.70 9.79 49.12
CA HIS A 131 -22.17 10.14 50.47
C HIS A 131 -21.06 10.87 51.27
N TYR A 132 -21.51 11.89 52.00
CA TYR A 132 -20.73 12.76 52.88
C TYR A 132 -19.81 11.98 53.83
N GLY A 133 -18.49 12.13 53.67
CA GLY A 133 -17.50 11.78 54.69
C GLY A 133 -16.54 10.63 54.37
N SER A 134 -16.76 9.86 53.30
CA SER A 134 -15.87 8.78 52.87
C SER A 134 -15.30 9.07 51.48
N GLN A 135 -13.97 9.04 51.33
CA GLN A 135 -13.28 9.08 50.03
C GLN A 135 -13.22 7.71 49.33
N ALA A 136 -13.76 6.65 49.95
CA ALA A 136 -13.76 5.32 49.37
C ALA A 136 -15.03 5.12 48.50
N ALA A 137 -14.84 4.70 47.25
CA ALA A 137 -15.94 4.34 46.36
C ALA A 137 -16.71 3.14 46.93
N ALA A 138 -17.99 3.31 47.22
CA ALA A 138 -18.87 2.24 47.67
C ALA A 138 -19.07 1.21 46.56
N SER A 139 -18.29 0.12 46.61
CA SER A 139 -18.40 -0.98 45.66
C SER A 139 -19.56 -1.90 46.05
N PHE A 140 -20.61 -1.94 45.21
CA PHE A 140 -21.77 -2.78 45.45
C PHE A 140 -21.41 -4.27 45.34
N GLN A 141 -21.63 -5.05 46.40
CA GLN A 141 -21.31 -6.48 46.43
C GLN A 141 -22.47 -7.33 45.92
N THR A 142 -23.69 -7.05 46.38
CA THR A 142 -24.88 -7.82 45.99
C THR A 142 -26.10 -6.92 45.86
N LEU A 143 -27.03 -7.36 45.01
CA LEU A 143 -28.27 -6.67 44.68
C LEU A 143 -29.44 -7.65 44.87
N VAL A 144 -30.45 -7.27 45.65
CA VAL A 144 -31.66 -8.10 45.88
C VAL A 144 -32.91 -7.24 45.76
N GLU A 145 -33.91 -7.70 45.00
CA GLU A 145 -35.22 -7.07 44.91
C GLU A 145 -36.18 -7.67 45.96
N ASP A 146 -36.80 -6.84 46.81
CA ASP A 146 -37.85 -7.25 47.75
C ASP A 146 -39.23 -7.40 47.06
N GLY A 147 -40.25 -7.85 47.79
CA GLY A 147 -41.60 -8.04 47.26
C GLY A 147 -42.31 -6.75 46.85
N ASP A 148 -41.89 -5.60 47.38
CA ASP A 148 -42.41 -4.27 47.05
C ASP A 148 -41.68 -3.65 45.84
N GLY A 149 -40.65 -4.33 45.31
CA GLY A 149 -39.85 -3.87 44.18
C GLY A 149 -38.74 -2.87 44.55
N ASN A 150 -38.41 -2.73 45.84
CA ASN A 150 -37.24 -2.00 46.28
C ASN A 150 -35.99 -2.88 46.12
N ILE A 151 -34.86 -2.22 45.87
CA ILE A 151 -33.58 -2.89 45.62
C ILE A 151 -32.67 -2.64 46.81
N TRP A 152 -32.29 -3.73 47.46
CA TRP A 152 -31.32 -3.78 48.53
C TRP A 152 -29.92 -3.96 47.93
N CYS A 153 -29.06 -2.97 48.14
CA CYS A 153 -27.71 -2.93 47.59
C CYS A 153 -26.70 -2.98 48.74
N SER A 154 -25.95 -4.07 48.87
CA SER A 154 -24.86 -4.13 49.85
C SER A 154 -23.59 -3.50 49.32
N THR A 155 -22.76 -2.98 50.22
CA THR A 155 -21.45 -2.40 49.92
C THR A 155 -20.37 -3.04 50.78
N PHE A 156 -19.10 -2.89 50.38
CA PHE A 156 -18.00 -3.52 51.11
C PHE A 156 -17.69 -2.86 52.47
N PHE A 157 -17.96 -1.56 52.63
CA PHE A 157 -17.59 -0.80 53.85
C PHE A 157 -18.66 0.18 54.36
N ASP A 158 -19.75 0.37 53.63
CA ASP A 158 -20.77 1.37 53.96
C ASP A 158 -22.13 0.71 54.24
N GLY A 159 -22.17 -0.58 54.58
CA GLY A 159 -23.42 -1.26 54.91
C GLY A 159 -24.34 -1.44 53.69
N ILE A 160 -25.62 -1.10 53.84
CA ILE A 160 -26.68 -1.40 52.87
C ILE A 160 -27.44 -0.13 52.47
N PHE A 161 -27.62 0.07 51.16
CA PHE A 161 -28.51 1.08 50.59
C PHE A 161 -29.81 0.45 50.12
N LEU A 162 -30.94 1.09 50.43
CA LEU A 162 -32.25 0.71 49.93
C LEU A 162 -32.69 1.70 48.84
N LEU A 163 -32.87 1.20 47.62
CA LEU A 163 -33.32 1.96 46.48
C LEU A 163 -34.80 1.66 46.18
N ASP A 164 -35.56 2.67 45.78
CA ASP A 164 -36.89 2.42 45.22
C ASP A 164 -36.81 1.84 43.79
N ALA A 165 -37.95 1.48 43.21
CA ALA A 165 -38.03 0.94 41.86
C ALA A 165 -37.49 1.89 40.75
N LYS A 166 -37.31 3.18 41.05
CA LYS A 166 -36.73 4.19 40.15
C LYS A 166 -35.22 4.38 40.37
N GLY A 167 -34.62 3.67 41.32
CA GLY A 167 -33.21 3.75 41.65
C GLY A 167 -32.85 4.88 42.63
N ARG A 168 -33.83 5.49 43.30
CA ARG A 168 -33.58 6.55 44.29
C ARG A 168 -33.35 5.94 45.66
N THR A 169 -32.30 6.37 46.36
CA THR A 169 -32.10 5.96 47.75
C THR A 169 -33.20 6.47 48.64
N THR A 170 -33.78 5.54 49.40
CA THR A 170 -34.77 5.83 50.44
C THR A 170 -34.16 5.70 51.83
N HIS A 171 -33.25 4.74 52.03
CA HIS A 171 -32.62 4.47 53.32
C HIS A 171 -31.17 4.02 53.15
N HIS A 172 -30.37 4.28 54.18
CA HIS A 172 -29.01 3.80 54.34
C HIS A 172 -28.87 3.16 55.72
N TYR A 173 -28.53 1.88 55.74
CA TYR A 173 -28.30 1.11 56.95
C TYR A 173 -26.81 0.93 57.15
N PHE A 174 -26.32 1.24 58.35
CA PHE A 174 -24.94 1.08 58.77
C PHE A 174 -24.86 0.52 60.20
N HIS A 175 -23.71 -0.01 60.57
CA HIS A 175 -23.43 -0.55 61.89
C HIS A 175 -23.27 0.59 62.89
N ASN A 176 -24.03 0.51 63.98
CA ASN A 176 -23.89 1.46 65.07
C ASN A 176 -23.98 0.74 66.41
N LYS A 177 -22.83 0.60 67.08
CA LYS A 177 -22.70 -0.05 68.40
C LYS A 177 -23.64 0.51 69.48
N ASN A 178 -24.11 1.76 69.33
CA ASN A 178 -25.00 2.42 70.29
C ASN A 178 -26.49 2.22 69.97
N ILE A 179 -26.82 1.68 68.80
CA ILE A 179 -28.21 1.47 68.34
C ILE A 179 -28.47 -0.03 68.25
N ALA A 180 -29.24 -0.54 69.20
CA ALA A 180 -29.73 -1.91 69.15
C ALA A 180 -30.57 -2.13 67.88
N GLY A 181 -30.30 -3.22 67.17
CA GLY A 181 -30.96 -3.53 65.90
C GLY A 181 -30.39 -2.82 64.67
N SER A 182 -29.27 -2.09 64.80
CA SER A 182 -28.46 -1.66 63.65
C SER A 182 -27.77 -2.86 62.97
N LEU A 183 -27.14 -2.64 61.82
CA LEU A 183 -26.45 -3.72 61.09
C LEU A 183 -25.38 -4.40 61.97
N PRO A 184 -25.14 -5.72 61.84
CA PRO A 184 -24.07 -6.40 62.58
C PRO A 184 -22.64 -5.94 62.22
N SER A 185 -22.46 -5.47 60.99
CA SER A 185 -21.21 -4.97 60.42
C SER A 185 -21.54 -4.12 59.20
N ASP A 186 -20.67 -3.17 58.86
CA ASP A 186 -20.73 -2.46 57.57
C ASP A 186 -20.14 -3.28 56.43
N ASN A 187 -19.39 -4.35 56.73
CA ASN A 187 -18.80 -5.24 55.76
C ASN A 187 -19.79 -6.37 55.41
N ILE A 188 -20.68 -6.05 54.46
CA ILE A 188 -21.72 -6.96 54.01
C ILE A 188 -21.21 -7.79 52.83
N THR A 189 -21.25 -9.12 52.98
CA THR A 189 -20.76 -10.06 51.98
C THR A 189 -21.84 -10.52 51.02
N HIS A 190 -23.06 -10.74 51.52
CA HIS A 190 -24.16 -11.22 50.69
C HIS A 190 -25.54 -10.86 51.27
N LEU A 191 -26.48 -10.56 50.38
CA LEU A 191 -27.90 -10.38 50.70
C LEU A 191 -28.72 -11.50 50.07
N LEU A 192 -29.74 -11.97 50.78
CA LEU A 192 -30.67 -12.98 50.26
C LEU A 192 -32.11 -12.57 50.61
N LYS A 193 -32.96 -12.46 49.61
CA LYS A 193 -34.41 -12.53 49.80
C LYS A 193 -34.84 -13.98 49.80
N ASP A 194 -35.52 -14.41 50.86
CA ASP A 194 -36.13 -15.73 50.88
C ASP A 194 -37.56 -15.73 50.28
N LYS A 195 -38.10 -16.93 50.04
CA LYS A 195 -39.46 -17.12 49.51
C LYS A 195 -40.59 -16.63 50.42
N LYS A 196 -40.30 -16.27 51.68
CA LYS A 196 -41.26 -15.64 52.60
C LYS A 196 -41.10 -14.11 52.58
N ASP A 197 -40.38 -13.57 51.59
CA ASP A 197 -40.07 -12.15 51.41
C ASP A 197 -39.25 -11.53 52.55
N ARG A 198 -38.46 -12.35 53.26
CA ARG A 198 -37.57 -11.87 54.31
C ARG A 198 -36.18 -11.60 53.76
N ILE A 199 -35.57 -10.51 54.20
CA ILE A 199 -34.20 -10.14 53.83
C ILE A 199 -33.21 -10.66 54.87
N TRP A 200 -32.27 -11.47 54.40
CA TRP A 200 -31.16 -12.02 55.16
C TRP A 200 -29.87 -11.33 54.74
N VAL A 201 -29.01 -11.09 55.72
CA VAL A 201 -27.74 -10.40 55.56
C VAL A 201 -26.63 -11.32 56.08
N ALA A 202 -25.67 -11.65 55.24
CA ALA A 202 -24.39 -12.21 55.66
C ALA A 202 -23.34 -11.09 55.75
N SER A 203 -22.48 -11.18 56.75
CA SER A 203 -21.47 -10.16 57.03
C SER A 203 -20.23 -10.77 57.67
N PHE A 204 -19.22 -9.94 57.88
CA PHE A 204 -18.01 -10.32 58.62
C PHE A 204 -18.29 -10.65 60.10
N ASN A 205 -19.44 -10.21 60.64
CA ASN A 205 -19.86 -10.40 62.03
C ASN A 205 -21.18 -11.18 62.16
N GLY A 206 -21.38 -12.19 61.32
CA GLY A 206 -22.49 -13.12 61.43
C GLY A 206 -23.57 -12.91 60.39
N VAL A 207 -24.66 -13.66 60.55
CA VAL A 207 -25.88 -13.55 59.74
C VAL A 207 -26.95 -12.80 60.54
N ALA A 208 -27.71 -11.93 59.89
CA ALA A 208 -28.86 -11.27 60.49
C ALA A 208 -30.11 -11.34 59.60
N LEU A 209 -31.26 -11.37 60.26
CA LEU A 209 -32.57 -11.26 59.62
C LEU A 209 -33.07 -9.83 59.79
N TYR A 210 -33.44 -9.18 58.68
CA TYR A 210 -34.10 -7.89 58.71
C TYR A 210 -35.60 -8.05 58.95
N GLY A 211 -36.15 -7.25 59.86
CA GLY A 211 -37.58 -7.16 60.12
C GLY A 211 -37.92 -6.07 61.13
N ASN A 212 -39.08 -5.43 60.96
CA ASN A 212 -39.53 -4.29 61.77
C ASN A 212 -38.47 -3.16 61.85
N ASN A 213 -37.88 -2.77 60.72
CA ASN A 213 -36.80 -1.76 60.64
C ASN A 213 -35.59 -2.07 61.54
N SER A 214 -35.33 -3.35 61.83
CA SER A 214 -34.22 -3.78 62.69
C SER A 214 -33.54 -5.03 62.12
N PHE A 215 -32.23 -5.16 62.34
CA PHE A 215 -31.47 -6.36 62.05
C PHE A 215 -31.33 -7.21 63.31
N ARG A 216 -31.82 -8.45 63.25
CA ARG A 216 -31.76 -9.41 64.34
C ARG A 216 -30.66 -10.43 64.05
N PRO A 217 -29.53 -10.43 64.79
CA PRO A 217 -28.47 -11.40 64.60
C PRO A 217 -28.97 -12.83 64.86
N VAL A 218 -28.50 -13.78 64.05
CA VAL A 218 -28.78 -15.20 64.20
C VAL A 218 -27.63 -15.83 64.99
N PRO A 219 -27.88 -16.41 66.17
CA PRO A 219 -26.85 -17.08 66.93
C PRO A 219 -26.33 -18.33 66.20
N VAL A 220 -25.06 -18.65 66.42
CA VAL A 220 -24.43 -19.89 65.95
C VAL A 220 -24.49 -20.95 67.05
N GLU A 221 -24.81 -22.19 66.67
CA GLU A 221 -24.78 -23.33 67.59
C GLU A 221 -23.34 -23.64 67.99
N GLY A 222 -23.03 -23.50 69.28
CA GLY A 222 -21.68 -23.66 69.82
C GLY A 222 -20.80 -22.41 69.65
N LYS A 223 -19.48 -22.58 69.73
CA LYS A 223 -18.49 -21.52 69.44
C LYS A 223 -17.86 -21.79 68.07
N PRO A 224 -18.22 -21.03 67.02
CA PRO A 224 -17.56 -21.20 65.74
C PRO A 224 -16.12 -20.63 65.80
N PRO A 225 -15.18 -21.20 65.01
CA PRO A 225 -13.83 -20.65 64.83
C PRO A 225 -13.81 -19.20 64.36
N ASP A 226 -14.74 -18.84 63.47
CA ASP A 226 -14.95 -17.49 62.94
C ASP A 226 -16.44 -17.16 62.87
N ASN A 227 -16.78 -15.88 62.77
CA ASN A 227 -18.17 -15.42 62.60
C ASN A 227 -18.37 -14.73 61.24
N THR A 228 -17.52 -15.02 60.26
CA THR A 228 -17.57 -14.39 58.93
C THR A 228 -18.31 -15.30 57.98
N PHE A 229 -19.47 -14.84 57.51
CA PHE A 229 -20.28 -15.53 56.52
C PHE A 229 -20.12 -14.86 55.18
N LEU A 230 -20.00 -15.65 54.11
CA LEU A 230 -19.66 -15.16 52.76
C LEU A 230 -20.87 -15.16 51.83
N PHE A 231 -21.70 -16.20 51.89
CA PHE A 231 -22.79 -16.38 50.93
C PHE A 231 -24.01 -17.01 51.59
N LEU A 232 -25.20 -16.66 51.11
CA LEU A 232 -26.47 -17.23 51.56
C LEU A 232 -27.22 -17.80 50.37
N HIS A 233 -27.75 -19.01 50.50
CA HIS A 233 -28.52 -19.67 49.46
C HIS A 233 -29.75 -20.36 50.03
N GLN A 234 -30.95 -20.00 49.56
CA GLN A 234 -32.16 -20.75 49.88
C GLN A 234 -32.37 -21.86 48.87
N LEU A 235 -32.57 -23.09 49.35
CA LEU A 235 -32.89 -24.22 48.48
C LEU A 235 -34.16 -23.94 47.66
N LYS A 236 -34.23 -24.45 46.42
CA LYS A 236 -35.37 -24.32 45.50
C LYS A 236 -36.67 -24.88 46.07
N ASN A 237 -36.61 -25.82 47.01
CA ASN A 237 -37.79 -26.29 47.74
C ASN A 237 -38.33 -25.30 48.79
N GLY A 238 -37.58 -24.24 49.09
CA GLY A 238 -37.91 -23.19 50.07
C GLY A 238 -37.71 -23.56 51.54
N LYS A 239 -37.36 -24.83 51.84
CA LYS A 239 -37.38 -25.37 53.21
C LYS A 239 -36.15 -24.99 54.03
N LYS A 240 -34.98 -24.87 53.40
CA LYS A 240 -33.70 -24.62 54.08
C LYS A 240 -32.98 -23.43 53.46
N ILE A 241 -32.27 -22.69 54.30
CA ILE A 241 -31.32 -21.65 53.90
C ILE A 241 -29.94 -22.11 54.37
N LEU A 242 -28.99 -22.10 53.45
CA LEU A 242 -27.60 -22.42 53.70
C LEU A 242 -26.78 -21.14 53.79
N ALA A 243 -25.79 -21.12 54.66
CA ALA A 243 -24.87 -20.02 54.85
C ALA A 243 -23.43 -20.57 54.80
N SER A 244 -22.62 -20.09 53.88
CA SER A 244 -21.19 -20.43 53.85
C SER A 244 -20.40 -19.51 54.75
N SER A 245 -19.43 -20.07 55.48
CA SER A 245 -18.48 -19.35 56.34
C SER A 245 -17.08 -19.39 55.74
N LEU A 246 -16.29 -18.36 56.05
CA LEU A 246 -14.91 -18.21 55.59
C LEU A 246 -14.02 -19.38 56.01
N SER A 247 -14.09 -19.83 57.27
CA SER A 247 -13.24 -20.93 57.76
C SER A 247 -13.99 -22.04 58.49
N SER A 248 -15.29 -21.87 58.72
CA SER A 248 -16.08 -22.81 59.53
C SER A 248 -16.97 -23.76 58.70
N GLY A 249 -16.99 -23.64 57.37
CA GLY A 249 -17.72 -24.55 56.47
C GLY A 249 -19.11 -24.04 56.09
N VAL A 250 -20.08 -24.94 55.92
CA VAL A 250 -21.45 -24.60 55.54
C VAL A 250 -22.42 -24.87 56.68
N TYR A 251 -23.27 -23.88 56.95
CA TYR A 251 -24.29 -23.88 58.00
C TYR A 251 -25.69 -23.93 57.39
N GLU A 252 -26.61 -24.58 58.09
CA GLU A 252 -28.05 -24.48 57.86
C GLU A 252 -28.66 -23.49 58.86
N ILE A 253 -29.49 -22.57 58.38
CA ILE A 253 -30.32 -21.71 59.24
C ILE A 253 -31.56 -22.52 59.64
N ALA A 254 -31.52 -23.10 60.84
CA ALA A 254 -32.63 -23.84 61.41
C ALA A 254 -33.67 -22.87 62.00
N GLU A 255 -34.94 -23.02 61.60
CA GLU A 255 -36.07 -22.23 62.11
C GLU A 255 -36.92 -23.08 63.07
N ASN A 256 -37.11 -22.63 64.31
CA ASN A 256 -38.00 -23.26 65.28
C ASN A 256 -38.88 -22.20 65.98
N LYS A 257 -40.18 -22.20 65.68
CA LYS A 257 -41.18 -21.26 66.23
C LYS A 257 -40.73 -19.78 66.15
N GLY A 258 -40.14 -19.37 65.02
CA GLY A 258 -39.67 -18.00 64.79
C GLY A 258 -38.33 -17.64 65.43
N ARG A 259 -37.65 -18.59 66.09
CA ARG A 259 -36.25 -18.47 66.49
C ARG A 259 -35.36 -19.14 65.45
N PHE A 260 -34.23 -18.52 65.17
CA PHE A 260 -33.26 -18.99 64.18
C PHE A 260 -31.95 -19.36 64.87
N LEU A 261 -31.30 -20.42 64.37
CA LEU A 261 -30.00 -20.88 64.84
C LEU A 261 -29.19 -21.38 63.64
N LEU A 262 -27.93 -20.98 63.54
CA LEU A 262 -27.00 -21.49 62.54
C LEU A 262 -26.39 -22.81 63.03
N LYS A 263 -26.69 -23.91 62.34
CA LYS A 263 -26.17 -25.25 62.63
C LYS A 263 -25.17 -25.68 61.57
N ASN A 264 -23.96 -26.06 61.96
CA ASN A 264 -22.96 -26.55 61.02
C ASN A 264 -23.39 -27.91 60.44
N ILE A 265 -23.49 -28.01 59.12
CA ILE A 265 -23.88 -29.24 58.42
C ILE A 265 -22.76 -29.84 57.57
N LEU A 266 -21.74 -29.04 57.25
CA LEU A 266 -20.56 -29.47 56.50
C LEU A 266 -19.34 -28.68 57.00
N PRO A 267 -18.51 -29.29 57.86
CA PRO A 267 -17.29 -28.66 58.33
C PRO A 267 -16.30 -28.38 57.18
N ALA A 268 -15.65 -27.23 57.21
CA ALA A 268 -14.70 -26.80 56.18
C ALA A 268 -13.46 -27.69 56.02
N GLY A 269 -12.99 -28.32 57.10
CA GLY A 269 -11.72 -29.05 57.11
C GLY A 269 -10.52 -28.19 56.67
N GLY A 270 -10.58 -26.87 56.86
CA GLY A 270 -9.57 -25.91 56.42
C GLY A 270 -9.78 -25.32 55.01
N SER A 271 -10.91 -25.60 54.35
CA SER A 271 -11.25 -25.02 53.03
C SER A 271 -12.37 -23.96 53.11
N THR A 272 -12.38 -23.01 52.18
CA THR A 272 -13.40 -21.96 52.12
C THR A 272 -14.43 -22.25 51.02
N TYR A 273 -15.71 -22.10 51.35
CA TYR A 273 -16.81 -22.21 50.39
C TYR A 273 -17.32 -20.83 50.00
N PHE A 274 -16.91 -20.33 48.85
CA PHE A 274 -17.20 -18.95 48.45
C PHE A 274 -18.62 -18.75 47.91
N ASN A 275 -19.18 -19.76 47.27
CA ASN A 275 -20.48 -19.67 46.60
C ASN A 275 -21.21 -21.02 46.63
N ILE A 276 -22.53 -20.97 46.65
CA ILE A 276 -23.44 -22.11 46.62
C ILE A 276 -24.48 -21.88 45.51
N TYR A 277 -24.54 -22.82 44.57
CA TYR A 277 -25.55 -22.83 43.50
C TYR A 277 -26.34 -24.14 43.51
N GLU A 278 -27.65 -24.09 43.22
CA GLU A 278 -28.51 -25.28 43.07
C GLU A 278 -29.01 -25.40 41.63
N ASP A 279 -28.74 -26.51 40.96
CA ASP A 279 -29.29 -26.78 39.62
C ASP A 279 -30.75 -27.27 39.67
N ARG A 280 -31.40 -27.46 38.52
CA ARG A 280 -32.79 -27.95 38.49
C ARG A 280 -32.94 -29.39 39.01
N SER A 281 -31.88 -30.19 38.96
CA SER A 281 -31.86 -31.58 39.43
C SER A 281 -31.69 -31.69 40.94
N GLY A 282 -31.51 -30.57 41.65
CA GLY A 282 -31.30 -30.52 43.10
C GLY A 282 -29.86 -30.82 43.52
N ASN A 283 -28.90 -30.74 42.58
CA ASN A 283 -27.48 -30.78 42.93
C ASN A 283 -27.03 -29.40 43.41
N LEU A 284 -26.20 -29.41 44.45
CA LEU A 284 -25.63 -28.24 45.07
C LEU A 284 -24.14 -28.14 44.71
N TYR A 285 -23.78 -27.09 43.99
CA TYR A 285 -22.43 -26.80 43.55
C TYR A 285 -21.79 -25.89 44.60
N PHE A 286 -20.84 -26.44 45.35
CA PHE A 286 -20.08 -25.76 46.36
C PHE A 286 -18.71 -25.40 45.78
N CYS A 287 -18.44 -24.11 45.62
CA CYS A 287 -17.14 -23.65 45.12
C CYS A 287 -16.11 -23.70 46.25
N ARG A 288 -15.18 -24.65 46.16
CA ARG A 288 -14.14 -24.91 47.16
C ARG A 288 -12.81 -24.36 46.63
N ASN A 289 -12.35 -23.26 47.23
CA ASN A 289 -11.12 -22.55 46.81
C ASN A 289 -11.10 -22.11 45.32
N GLU A 290 -9.95 -21.70 44.78
CA GLU A 290 -9.80 -21.16 43.42
C GLU A 290 -9.82 -22.22 42.29
N THR A 291 -10.04 -23.51 42.60
CA THR A 291 -9.76 -24.59 41.64
C THR A 291 -10.80 -25.71 41.53
N GLU A 292 -11.73 -25.84 42.48
CA GLU A 292 -12.59 -27.03 42.59
C GLU A 292 -14.05 -26.67 42.87
N ILE A 293 -14.97 -27.36 42.19
CA ILE A 293 -16.40 -27.38 42.52
C ILE A 293 -16.77 -28.76 43.02
N GLU A 294 -17.24 -28.83 44.25
CA GLU A 294 -17.81 -30.04 44.82
C GLU A 294 -19.32 -30.05 44.64
N ILE A 295 -19.85 -31.16 44.14
CA ILE A 295 -21.27 -31.31 43.86
C ILE A 295 -21.87 -32.20 44.92
N TYR A 296 -22.72 -31.62 45.77
CA TYR A 296 -23.44 -32.32 46.82
C TYR A 296 -24.91 -32.54 46.45
N ARG A 297 -25.53 -33.53 47.10
CA ARG A 297 -26.99 -33.68 47.09
C ARG A 297 -27.45 -34.04 48.49
N PHE A 298 -28.62 -33.55 48.88
CA PHE A 298 -29.27 -33.99 50.12
C PHE A 298 -29.79 -35.43 49.96
N GLN A 299 -29.30 -36.34 50.80
CA GLN A 299 -29.76 -37.71 50.95
C GLN A 299 -30.05 -37.96 52.42
N GLU A 300 -31.26 -38.40 52.77
CA GLU A 300 -31.68 -38.65 54.17
C GLU A 300 -31.43 -37.46 55.12
N GLY A 301 -31.51 -36.23 54.61
CA GLY A 301 -31.31 -35.00 55.40
C GLY A 301 -29.85 -34.53 55.53
N HIS A 302 -28.88 -35.31 55.04
CA HIS A 302 -27.45 -35.00 55.06
C HIS A 302 -26.91 -34.68 53.65
N LEU A 303 -25.86 -33.87 53.57
CA LEU A 303 -25.16 -33.60 52.32
C LEU A 303 -24.22 -34.77 51.99
N LYS A 304 -24.39 -35.35 50.80
CA LYS A 304 -23.50 -36.39 50.27
C LYS A 304 -22.85 -35.91 48.99
N LEU A 305 -21.51 -35.97 48.94
CA LEU A 305 -20.72 -35.66 47.74
C LEU A 305 -21.09 -36.63 46.62
N GLN A 306 -21.40 -36.09 45.45
CA GLN A 306 -21.76 -36.83 44.23
C GLN A 306 -20.61 -36.82 43.23
N ASN A 307 -19.96 -35.67 43.03
CA ASN A 307 -18.89 -35.49 42.06
C ASN A 307 -18.03 -34.27 42.41
N THR A 308 -16.84 -34.17 41.81
CA THR A 308 -15.95 -32.99 41.88
C THR A 308 -15.51 -32.58 40.48
N ILE A 309 -15.68 -31.31 40.14
CA ILE A 309 -15.25 -30.72 38.87
C ILE A 309 -14.06 -29.80 39.14
N TYR A 310 -12.98 -29.98 38.38
CA TYR A 310 -11.78 -29.16 38.47
C TYR A 310 -11.85 -28.01 37.45
N ILE A 311 -11.81 -26.77 37.93
CA ILE A 311 -11.79 -25.56 37.11
C ILE A 311 -10.71 -24.67 37.69
N SER A 312 -9.58 -24.51 36.99
CA SER A 312 -8.46 -23.67 37.45
C SER A 312 -8.77 -22.17 37.31
N ALA A 313 -9.79 -21.70 38.03
CA ALA A 313 -10.24 -20.31 38.07
C ALA A 313 -11.15 -20.04 39.28
N ILE A 314 -11.10 -18.82 39.79
CA ILE A 314 -12.05 -18.34 40.80
C ILE A 314 -13.41 -18.18 40.16
N ILE A 315 -14.46 -18.70 40.79
CA ILE A 315 -15.83 -18.63 40.29
C ILE A 315 -16.58 -17.50 41.01
N ASN A 316 -17.03 -16.53 40.24
CA ASN A 316 -17.70 -15.33 40.73
C ASN A 316 -19.24 -15.41 40.59
N GLY A 317 -19.77 -16.38 39.85
CA GLY A 317 -21.21 -16.45 39.62
C GLY A 317 -21.64 -17.62 38.76
N PHE A 318 -22.93 -17.95 38.87
CA PHE A 318 -23.59 -19.06 38.17
C PHE A 318 -24.85 -18.56 37.47
N TYR A 319 -25.09 -19.08 36.27
CA TYR A 319 -26.33 -18.90 35.54
C TYR A 319 -26.69 -20.19 34.81
N GLU A 320 -27.80 -20.81 35.18
CA GLU A 320 -28.32 -21.99 34.47
C GLU A 320 -29.30 -21.57 33.38
N ASP A 321 -28.94 -21.92 32.15
CA ASP A 321 -29.85 -21.85 31.03
C ASP A 321 -30.74 -23.10 31.00
N VAL A 322 -31.94 -22.95 31.54
CA VAL A 322 -32.91 -24.03 31.67
C VAL A 322 -33.30 -24.61 30.30
N SER A 323 -33.25 -23.82 29.23
CA SER A 323 -33.64 -24.26 27.89
C SER A 323 -32.66 -25.28 27.29
N SER A 324 -31.36 -25.07 27.49
CA SER A 324 -30.30 -25.95 27.00
C SER A 324 -29.86 -27.01 28.01
N GLY A 325 -30.04 -26.74 29.32
CA GLY A 325 -29.43 -27.54 30.39
C GLY A 325 -27.93 -27.21 30.59
N THR A 326 -27.48 -26.05 30.13
CA THR A 326 -26.09 -25.59 30.28
C THR A 326 -26.00 -24.67 31.50
N CYS A 327 -25.05 -24.93 32.39
CA CYS A 327 -24.71 -24.00 33.46
C CYS A 327 -23.49 -23.17 33.06
N TRP A 328 -23.66 -21.85 33.08
CA TRP A 328 -22.66 -20.86 32.74
C TRP A 328 -22.03 -20.32 34.02
N LEU A 329 -20.71 -20.28 34.03
CA LEU A 329 -19.90 -19.87 35.17
C LEU A 329 -19.14 -18.59 34.80
N ALA A 330 -19.30 -17.56 35.62
CA ALA A 330 -18.44 -16.39 35.61
C ALA A 330 -17.14 -16.74 36.33
N THR A 331 -15.99 -16.67 35.65
CA THR A 331 -14.71 -17.03 36.26
C THR A 331 -13.61 -15.99 36.02
N SER A 332 -12.54 -16.04 36.84
CA SER A 332 -11.34 -15.22 36.64
C SER A 332 -10.51 -15.57 35.40
N ALA A 333 -10.81 -16.70 34.73
CA ALA A 333 -10.12 -17.19 33.55
C ALA A 333 -11.00 -17.22 32.28
N GLY A 334 -12.18 -16.62 32.33
CA GLY A 334 -13.11 -16.52 31.20
C GLY A 334 -14.53 -16.90 31.58
N LEU A 335 -15.38 -17.03 30.56
CA LEU A 335 -16.69 -17.64 30.72
C LEU A 335 -16.52 -19.15 30.56
N VAL A 336 -17.08 -19.94 31.48
CA VAL A 336 -17.03 -21.40 31.40
C VAL A 336 -18.43 -21.96 31.28
N SER A 337 -18.64 -22.95 30.41
CA SER A 337 -19.90 -23.68 30.36
C SER A 337 -19.70 -25.14 30.77
N ILE A 338 -20.59 -25.64 31.63
CA ILE A 338 -20.68 -27.04 32.03
C ILE A 338 -22.05 -27.62 31.66
N ASP A 339 -22.09 -28.89 31.29
CA ASP A 339 -23.35 -29.60 31.05
C ASP A 339 -23.91 -30.10 32.40
N SER A 340 -25.04 -29.52 32.82
CA SER A 340 -25.69 -29.90 34.08
C SER A 340 -26.32 -31.30 34.04
N LYS A 341 -26.56 -31.85 32.84
CA LYS A 341 -27.11 -33.20 32.64
C LYS A 341 -26.00 -34.25 32.57
N ASN A 342 -24.81 -33.87 32.11
CA ASN A 342 -23.65 -34.75 32.01
C ASN A 342 -22.44 -34.16 32.74
N LEU A 343 -22.39 -34.36 34.05
CA LEU A 343 -21.31 -33.89 34.93
C LEU A 343 -19.93 -34.54 34.63
N GLY A 344 -19.86 -35.56 33.77
CA GLY A 344 -18.60 -36.15 33.32
C GLY A 344 -17.99 -35.45 32.09
N ALA A 345 -18.73 -34.57 31.43
CA ALA A 345 -18.21 -33.82 30.28
C ALA A 345 -17.21 -32.74 30.75
N PRO A 346 -16.12 -32.50 30.00
CA PRO A 346 -15.15 -31.48 30.35
C PRO A 346 -15.75 -30.06 30.23
N PRO A 347 -15.36 -29.12 31.10
CA PRO A 347 -15.77 -27.72 31.00
C PRO A 347 -15.24 -27.08 29.70
N VAL A 348 -16.07 -26.25 29.06
CA VAL A 348 -15.68 -25.49 27.85
C VAL A 348 -15.36 -24.05 28.25
N PHE A 349 -14.18 -23.58 27.87
CA PHE A 349 -13.69 -22.25 28.20
C PHE A 349 -13.82 -21.28 27.02
N TYR A 350 -14.43 -20.13 27.27
CA TYR A 350 -14.49 -19.01 26.35
C TYR A 350 -13.61 -17.88 26.88
N THR A 351 -12.60 -17.52 26.09
CA THR A 351 -11.57 -16.54 26.43
C THR A 351 -11.52 -15.41 25.39
N GLU A 352 -10.56 -14.49 25.53
CA GLU A 352 -10.33 -13.42 24.56
C GLU A 352 -10.07 -13.95 23.13
N LYS A 353 -9.49 -15.16 23.01
CA LYS A 353 -9.30 -15.84 21.72
C LYS A 353 -10.62 -16.18 21.02
N ASN A 354 -11.71 -16.35 21.77
CA ASN A 354 -13.05 -16.63 21.27
C ASN A 354 -13.86 -15.35 21.00
N GLY A 355 -13.30 -14.16 21.30
CA GLY A 355 -13.97 -12.87 21.13
C GLY A 355 -14.51 -12.25 22.42
N LEU A 356 -14.38 -12.92 23.57
CA LEU A 356 -14.75 -12.34 24.87
C LEU A 356 -13.91 -11.05 25.11
N PRO A 357 -14.50 -9.90 25.48
CA PRO A 357 -13.74 -8.64 25.58
C PRO A 357 -12.70 -8.64 26.70
N ASN A 358 -12.92 -9.43 27.75
CA ASN A 358 -11.98 -9.58 28.83
C ASN A 358 -12.20 -10.90 29.58
N LYS A 359 -11.10 -11.58 29.92
CA LYS A 359 -11.13 -12.86 30.62
C LYS A 359 -11.63 -12.80 32.08
N TYR A 360 -11.58 -11.65 32.74
CA TYR A 360 -12.04 -11.55 34.14
C TYR A 360 -13.56 -11.33 34.15
N VAL A 361 -14.30 -12.43 34.18
CA VAL A 361 -15.76 -12.41 34.20
C VAL A 361 -16.26 -12.30 35.64
N GLN A 362 -17.07 -11.28 35.89
CA GLN A 362 -17.53 -10.87 37.22
C GLN A 362 -18.90 -11.45 37.55
N ALA A 363 -19.84 -11.39 36.59
CA ALA A 363 -21.14 -12.02 36.72
C ALA A 363 -21.71 -12.40 35.35
N VAL A 364 -22.62 -13.38 35.35
CA VAL A 364 -23.31 -13.87 34.16
C VAL A 364 -24.81 -13.95 34.46
N MET A 365 -25.64 -13.45 33.55
CA MET A 365 -27.09 -13.43 33.67
C MET A 365 -27.74 -13.51 32.28
N GLY A 366 -28.86 -14.22 32.15
CA GLY A 366 -29.60 -14.26 30.89
C GLY A 366 -31.02 -13.68 30.98
N ASN A 367 -31.51 -13.19 29.85
CA ASN A 367 -32.88 -12.66 29.72
C ASN A 367 -33.95 -13.76 29.72
N GLY A 368 -33.56 -15.02 29.46
CA GLY A 368 -34.48 -16.17 29.38
C GLY A 368 -34.93 -16.51 27.94
N GLU A 369 -34.61 -15.66 26.97
CA GLU A 369 -34.86 -15.87 25.53
C GLU A 369 -33.64 -16.43 24.80
N GLY A 370 -32.54 -16.60 25.53
CA GLY A 370 -31.29 -17.18 25.04
C GLY A 370 -30.16 -16.18 24.84
N ASP A 371 -30.31 -14.95 25.27
CA ASP A 371 -29.19 -14.03 25.38
C ASP A 371 -28.53 -14.16 26.74
N ILE A 372 -27.19 -14.15 26.74
CA ILE A 372 -26.39 -14.22 27.95
C ILE A 372 -25.58 -12.93 28.06
N PHE A 373 -25.88 -12.16 29.09
CA PHE A 373 -25.15 -10.96 29.47
C PHE A 373 -24.06 -11.31 30.47
N ILE A 374 -22.89 -10.76 30.21
CA ILE A 374 -21.65 -11.07 30.91
C ILE A 374 -21.06 -9.74 31.33
N SER A 375 -20.74 -9.59 32.61
CA SER A 375 -20.04 -8.42 33.11
C SER A 375 -18.56 -8.75 33.33
N THR A 376 -17.68 -7.82 32.97
CA THR A 376 -16.23 -8.03 32.98
C THR A 376 -15.49 -6.82 33.56
N ASN A 377 -14.16 -6.88 33.62
CA ASN A 377 -13.31 -5.72 33.94
C ASN A 377 -13.07 -4.77 32.75
N LYS A 378 -13.68 -5.02 31.57
CA LYS A 378 -13.67 -4.12 30.41
C LYS A 378 -15.06 -3.95 29.79
N GLY A 379 -16.07 -3.78 30.62
CA GLY A 379 -17.45 -3.53 30.18
C GLY A 379 -18.34 -4.77 30.24
N LEU A 380 -19.50 -4.67 29.59
CA LEU A 380 -20.44 -5.78 29.43
C LEU A 380 -20.16 -6.51 28.12
N ALA A 381 -20.57 -7.77 28.04
CA ALA A 381 -20.59 -8.53 26.81
C ALA A 381 -21.95 -9.23 26.67
N LEU A 382 -22.47 -9.27 25.45
CA LEU A 382 -23.59 -10.13 25.07
C LEU A 382 -23.01 -11.31 24.30
N PHE A 383 -23.29 -12.51 24.80
CA PHE A 383 -22.96 -13.76 24.11
C PHE A 383 -24.19 -14.28 23.38
N ASN A 384 -24.10 -14.34 22.05
CA ASN A 384 -25.11 -14.92 21.21
C ASN A 384 -24.86 -16.42 21.07
N LYS A 385 -25.74 -17.23 21.68
CA LYS A 385 -25.61 -18.69 21.66
C LYS A 385 -25.75 -19.32 20.26
N ARG A 386 -26.39 -18.64 19.31
CA ARG A 386 -26.71 -19.22 17.99
C ARG A 386 -25.48 -19.31 17.09
N ASP A 387 -24.64 -18.28 17.10
CA ASP A 387 -23.43 -18.19 16.29
C ASP A 387 -22.14 -18.25 17.13
N GLY A 388 -22.25 -18.25 18.46
CA GLY A 388 -21.12 -18.30 19.38
C GLY A 388 -20.32 -17.00 19.44
N THR A 389 -20.90 -15.87 18.99
CA THR A 389 -20.22 -14.59 18.94
C THR A 389 -20.41 -13.77 20.20
N PHE A 390 -19.40 -12.95 20.51
CA PHE A 390 -19.44 -11.99 21.60
C PHE A 390 -19.54 -10.58 21.04
N ARG A 391 -20.42 -9.79 21.65
CA ARG A 391 -20.50 -8.35 21.42
C ARG A 391 -20.19 -7.61 22.71
N ALA A 392 -19.15 -6.81 22.68
CA ALA A 392 -18.75 -5.98 23.81
C ALA A 392 -19.54 -4.67 23.85
N TYR A 393 -19.82 -4.20 25.06
CA TYR A 393 -20.40 -2.89 25.33
C TYR A 393 -19.56 -2.17 26.39
N THR A 394 -19.18 -0.93 26.11
CA THR A 394 -18.29 -0.15 26.99
C THR A 394 -18.94 1.17 27.42
N LEU A 395 -18.18 2.06 28.06
CA LEU A 395 -18.66 3.40 28.44
C LEU A 395 -19.27 4.18 27.25
N SER A 396 -18.75 3.98 26.04
CA SER A 396 -19.28 4.62 24.82
C SER A 396 -20.69 4.18 24.45
N ASP A 397 -21.09 2.99 24.89
CA ASP A 397 -22.42 2.41 24.67
C ASP A 397 -23.41 2.79 25.78
N GLY A 398 -22.96 3.52 26.81
CA GLY A 398 -23.77 3.99 27.92
C GLY A 398 -23.63 3.19 29.22
N THR A 399 -22.64 2.30 29.35
CA THR A 399 -22.32 1.72 30.67
C THR A 399 -21.71 2.80 31.58
N LEU A 400 -21.90 2.69 32.90
CA LEU A 400 -21.32 3.66 33.86
C LEU A 400 -19.87 3.37 34.24
N SER A 401 -19.49 2.10 34.18
CA SER A 401 -18.14 1.64 34.47
C SER A 401 -17.70 0.63 33.43
N ASN A 402 -16.38 0.53 33.26
CA ASN A 402 -15.74 -0.60 32.60
C ASN A 402 -15.47 -1.73 33.59
N ILE A 403 -15.46 -1.46 34.89
CA ILE A 403 -15.17 -2.42 35.94
C ILE A 403 -16.47 -2.76 36.65
N PHE A 404 -16.96 -3.97 36.40
CA PHE A 404 -18.07 -4.56 37.13
C PHE A 404 -17.57 -5.37 38.33
N LEU A 405 -18.46 -5.66 39.27
CA LEU A 405 -18.13 -6.35 40.51
C LEU A 405 -18.70 -7.77 40.52
N SER A 406 -17.98 -8.71 41.14
CA SER A 406 -18.48 -10.06 41.38
C SER A 406 -19.81 -10.00 42.15
N TYR A 407 -20.72 -10.94 41.87
CA TYR A 407 -22.02 -11.09 42.55
C TYR A 407 -23.01 -9.91 42.40
N ALA A 408 -22.60 -8.80 41.79
CA ALA A 408 -23.41 -7.61 41.61
C ALA A 408 -24.28 -7.71 40.35
N ALA A 409 -25.06 -8.79 40.20
CA ALA A 409 -26.00 -8.96 39.11
C ALA A 409 -27.38 -9.40 39.62
N LEU A 410 -28.43 -8.74 39.15
CA LEU A 410 -29.80 -9.00 39.56
C LEU A 410 -30.72 -9.01 38.33
N LYS A 411 -31.46 -10.10 38.15
CA LYS A 411 -32.59 -10.14 37.22
C LYS A 411 -33.87 -9.81 37.99
N ARG A 412 -34.53 -8.73 37.60
CA ARG A 412 -35.75 -8.23 38.22
C ARG A 412 -36.99 -8.96 37.73
N GLY A 413 -38.06 -8.87 38.51
CA GLY A 413 -39.37 -9.45 38.13
C GLY A 413 -39.98 -8.85 36.86
N ASN A 414 -39.63 -7.60 36.52
CA ASN A 414 -40.05 -6.93 35.29
C ASN A 414 -39.21 -7.31 34.04
N GLY A 415 -38.19 -8.17 34.20
CA GLY A 415 -37.31 -8.61 33.12
C GLY A 415 -36.02 -7.79 32.95
N GLU A 416 -35.87 -6.64 33.65
CA GLU A 416 -34.63 -5.86 33.62
C GLU A 416 -33.48 -6.65 34.27
N ILE A 417 -32.26 -6.46 33.76
CA ILE A 417 -31.05 -7.01 34.37
C ILE A 417 -30.15 -5.88 34.82
N TRP A 418 -29.83 -5.87 36.11
CA TRP A 418 -29.02 -4.84 36.74
C TRP A 418 -27.63 -5.40 37.02
N PHE A 419 -26.60 -4.68 36.59
CA PHE A 419 -25.19 -4.98 36.85
C PHE A 419 -24.54 -3.84 37.63
N GLY A 420 -24.05 -4.14 38.83
CA GLY A 420 -23.29 -3.22 39.67
C GLY A 420 -21.82 -3.17 39.24
N GLY A 421 -21.28 -1.95 39.19
CA GLY A 421 -19.87 -1.70 38.95
C GLY A 421 -19.34 -0.58 39.83
N SER A 422 -18.07 -0.21 39.62
CA SER A 422 -17.36 0.78 40.45
C SER A 422 -18.00 2.18 40.47
N ASN A 423 -18.79 2.52 39.45
CA ASN A 423 -19.38 3.86 39.27
C ASN A 423 -20.91 3.85 39.27
N GLY A 424 -21.53 2.76 39.75
CA GLY A 424 -22.99 2.66 39.90
C GLY A 424 -23.56 1.40 39.26
N ILE A 425 -24.83 1.44 38.89
CA ILE A 425 -25.57 0.30 38.35
C ILE A 425 -25.91 0.56 36.88
N THR A 426 -25.53 -0.38 36.00
CA THR A 426 -25.94 -0.41 34.60
C THR A 426 -27.15 -1.33 34.45
N ILE A 427 -28.20 -0.85 33.80
CA ILE A 427 -29.47 -1.54 33.62
C ILE A 427 -29.64 -1.91 32.15
N VAL A 428 -29.75 -3.22 31.91
CA VAL A 428 -30.13 -3.81 30.63
C VAL A 428 -31.67 -3.89 30.59
N PRO A 429 -32.33 -3.27 29.60
CA PRO A 429 -33.77 -3.39 29.41
C PRO A 429 -34.21 -4.86 29.15
N PRO A 430 -35.47 -5.22 29.43
CA PRO A 430 -35.99 -6.57 29.18
C PRO A 430 -35.86 -7.00 27.71
N GLU A 431 -36.11 -6.07 26.78
CA GLU A 431 -35.94 -6.24 25.33
C GLU A 431 -34.49 -6.34 24.88
N GLY A 432 -33.52 -6.20 25.79
CA GLY A 432 -32.09 -6.16 25.52
C GLY A 432 -31.54 -4.75 25.32
N PRO A 433 -30.24 -4.63 24.99
CA PRO A 433 -29.63 -3.35 24.68
C PRO A 433 -30.30 -2.72 23.46
N GLY A 434 -30.40 -1.38 23.44
CA GLY A 434 -30.96 -0.64 22.31
C GLY A 434 -30.35 -1.03 20.95
N ASN A 435 -31.12 -0.80 19.88
CA ASN A 435 -30.79 -1.24 18.52
C ASN A 435 -29.39 -0.82 18.05
N ILE A 436 -28.85 -1.62 17.14
CA ILE A 436 -27.62 -1.31 16.40
C ILE A 436 -27.81 0.02 15.71
N VAL A 437 -26.83 0.92 15.86
CA VAL A 437 -26.82 2.12 15.04
C VAL A 437 -26.32 1.74 13.65
N GLU A 438 -27.27 1.61 12.72
CA GLU A 438 -27.03 1.29 11.31
C GLU A 438 -26.57 2.52 10.50
N THR A 439 -25.99 3.53 11.14
CA THR A 439 -25.38 4.64 10.39
C THR A 439 -23.99 4.24 9.94
N PRO A 440 -23.76 4.06 8.62
CA PRO A 440 -22.44 3.73 8.10
C PRO A 440 -21.45 4.86 8.41
N PRO A 441 -20.23 4.55 8.91
CA PRO A 441 -19.24 5.57 9.17
C PRO A 441 -18.73 6.12 7.83
N LYS A 442 -18.57 7.43 7.71
CA LYS A 442 -18.03 8.02 6.46
C LYS A 442 -16.51 7.97 6.49
N ILE A 443 -15.88 7.39 5.47
CA ILE A 443 -14.42 7.37 5.39
C ILE A 443 -13.94 8.65 4.72
N LYS A 444 -12.90 9.26 5.31
CA LYS A 444 -12.23 10.44 4.74
C LYS A 444 -10.72 10.27 4.77
N MET A 445 -10.06 10.77 3.73
CA MET A 445 -8.61 10.90 3.68
C MET A 445 -8.21 12.16 4.46
N THR A 446 -7.31 12.00 5.42
CA THR A 446 -6.82 13.10 6.28
C THR A 446 -5.42 13.55 5.90
N GLY A 447 -4.63 12.71 5.23
CA GLY A 447 -3.28 13.04 4.83
C GLY A 447 -2.73 12.12 3.73
N ILE A 448 -1.86 12.67 2.90
CA ILE A 448 -1.07 11.91 1.92
C ILE A 448 0.38 12.34 2.11
N LYS A 449 1.28 11.37 2.25
CA LYS A 449 2.73 11.61 2.33
C LYS A 449 3.41 11.02 1.11
N ILE A 450 4.30 11.81 0.50
CA ILE A 450 5.09 11.42 -0.66
C ILE A 450 6.54 11.34 -0.20
N ASN A 451 7.16 10.18 -0.37
CA ASN A 451 8.50 9.86 0.15
C ASN A 451 8.64 10.20 1.64
N ASP A 452 7.62 9.84 2.43
CA ASP A 452 7.51 10.05 3.87
C ASP A 452 7.39 11.52 4.34
N GLU A 453 7.32 12.48 3.41
CA GLU A 453 7.09 13.90 3.69
C GLU A 453 5.66 14.34 3.33
N ARG A 454 5.05 15.18 4.16
CA ARG A 454 3.78 15.85 3.82
C ARG A 454 4.08 16.97 2.83
N ARG A 455 3.35 17.00 1.72
CA ARG A 455 3.41 18.11 0.75
C ARG A 455 2.12 18.91 0.82
N ASP A 456 2.22 20.19 1.15
CA ASP A 456 1.07 21.11 1.21
C ASP A 456 0.58 21.54 -0.18
N SER A 457 1.33 21.18 -1.24
CA SER A 457 1.07 21.55 -2.63
C SER A 457 0.46 20.41 -3.46
N LEU A 458 -0.10 19.37 -2.84
CA LEU A 458 -0.76 18.29 -3.60
C LEU A 458 -2.05 18.82 -4.20
N GLU A 459 -2.23 18.62 -5.50
CA GLU A 459 -3.40 19.09 -6.24
C GLU A 459 -4.06 17.92 -6.98
N CYS A 460 -5.39 17.86 -6.93
CA CYS A 460 -6.17 16.89 -7.68
C CYS A 460 -6.06 17.15 -9.18
N HIS A 461 -5.60 16.16 -9.95
CA HIS A 461 -5.43 16.29 -11.40
C HIS A 461 -6.74 16.56 -12.16
N LEU A 462 -7.89 16.18 -11.58
CA LEU A 462 -9.21 16.35 -12.19
C LEU A 462 -9.88 17.68 -11.84
N THR A 463 -9.76 18.12 -10.58
CA THR A 463 -10.55 19.25 -10.04
C THR A 463 -9.72 20.46 -9.63
N GLY A 464 -8.40 20.32 -9.56
CA GLY A 464 -7.51 21.35 -9.03
C GLY A 464 -7.62 21.59 -7.51
N SER A 465 -8.40 20.77 -6.79
CA SER A 465 -8.54 20.92 -5.34
C SER A 465 -7.26 20.51 -4.62
N THR A 466 -6.81 21.33 -3.68
CA THR A 466 -5.70 21.06 -2.76
C THR A 466 -6.15 20.39 -1.46
N ASN A 467 -7.47 20.28 -1.24
CA ASN A 467 -8.01 19.62 -0.07
C ASN A 467 -7.86 18.10 -0.19
N VAL A 468 -7.03 17.50 0.66
CA VAL A 468 -6.73 16.06 0.68
C VAL A 468 -8.00 15.18 0.68
N SER A 469 -9.06 15.61 1.37
CA SER A 469 -10.34 14.87 1.42
C SER A 469 -11.12 14.87 0.10
N GLU A 470 -10.75 15.72 -0.86
CA GLU A 470 -11.38 15.88 -2.17
C GLU A 470 -10.50 15.41 -3.33
N ILE A 471 -9.21 15.15 -3.09
CA ILE A 471 -8.31 14.63 -4.13
C ILE A 471 -8.79 13.23 -4.55
N ARG A 472 -9.24 13.11 -5.79
CA ARG A 472 -9.69 11.83 -6.38
C ARG A 472 -8.69 11.20 -7.33
N HIS A 473 -7.80 12.01 -7.92
CA HIS A 473 -6.77 11.52 -8.82
C HIS A 473 -5.47 12.30 -8.61
N LEU A 474 -4.39 11.57 -8.34
CA LEU A 474 -3.05 12.11 -8.18
C LEU A 474 -2.12 11.51 -9.23
N VAL A 475 -1.39 12.36 -9.95
CA VAL A 475 -0.40 11.94 -10.95
C VAL A 475 0.99 12.32 -10.41
N LEU A 476 1.87 11.33 -10.28
CA LEU A 476 3.18 11.49 -9.66
C LEU A 476 4.32 11.13 -10.61
N PRO A 477 5.46 11.84 -10.54
CA PRO A 477 6.67 11.44 -11.26
C PRO A 477 7.28 10.18 -10.65
N PHE A 478 8.06 9.43 -11.44
CA PHE A 478 8.71 8.18 -11.00
C PHE A 478 9.61 8.32 -9.75
N LYS A 479 10.10 9.52 -9.44
CA LYS A 479 10.90 9.80 -8.23
C LYS A 479 10.06 9.76 -6.95
N ASP A 480 8.77 10.02 -7.06
CA ASP A 480 7.81 10.16 -5.97
C ASP A 480 7.00 8.86 -5.81
N ARG A 481 7.71 7.73 -5.68
CA ARG A 481 7.13 6.38 -5.75
C ARG A 481 6.87 5.70 -4.40
N THR A 482 7.22 6.34 -3.30
CA THR A 482 6.83 5.88 -1.95
C THR A 482 5.67 6.75 -1.49
N ILE A 483 4.53 6.12 -1.21
CA ILE A 483 3.29 6.84 -0.88
C ILE A 483 2.72 6.27 0.41
N SER A 484 2.32 7.17 1.31
CA SER A 484 1.56 6.79 2.50
C SER A 484 0.22 7.51 2.55
N PHE A 485 -0.81 6.78 2.92
CA PHE A 485 -2.19 7.25 3.04
C PHE A 485 -2.58 7.31 4.52
N GLU A 486 -3.12 8.45 4.95
CA GLU A 486 -3.70 8.65 6.27
C GLU A 486 -5.21 8.86 6.10
N PHE A 487 -6.02 8.04 6.76
CA PHE A 487 -7.48 8.05 6.61
C PHE A 487 -8.18 7.71 7.92
N VAL A 488 -9.44 8.13 8.04
CA VAL A 488 -10.23 7.97 9.26
C VAL A 488 -11.68 7.61 8.95
N ALA A 489 -12.28 6.82 9.83
CA ALA A 489 -13.72 6.64 9.89
C ALA A 489 -14.35 7.77 10.71
N MET A 490 -15.25 8.53 10.10
CA MET A 490 -15.99 9.60 10.75
C MET A 490 -17.13 9.00 11.57
N GLU A 491 -16.78 8.47 12.73
CA GLU A 491 -17.70 8.11 13.81
C GLU A 491 -17.08 8.54 15.14
N TYR A 492 -17.74 9.48 15.79
CA TYR A 492 -17.25 10.12 17.02
C TYR A 492 -17.70 9.42 18.29
N SER A 493 -18.68 8.52 18.21
CA SER A 493 -19.27 7.88 19.38
C SER A 493 -18.31 6.96 20.10
N ASP A 494 -17.52 6.22 19.33
CA ASP A 494 -16.51 5.34 19.90
C ASP A 494 -15.34 5.11 18.93
N PRO A 495 -14.48 6.12 18.74
CA PRO A 495 -13.37 6.02 17.80
C PRO A 495 -12.42 4.85 18.09
N ARG A 496 -12.35 4.40 19.36
CA ARG A 496 -11.45 3.33 19.81
C ARG A 496 -11.93 1.93 19.41
N ASN A 497 -13.20 1.77 19.04
CA ASN A 497 -13.74 0.50 18.59
C ASN A 497 -14.04 0.46 17.09
N ASN A 498 -13.76 1.55 16.37
CA ASN A 498 -13.85 1.58 14.92
C ASN A 498 -12.83 0.64 14.31
N GLN A 499 -13.23 -0.03 13.22
CA GLN A 499 -12.40 -0.99 12.51
C GLN A 499 -12.18 -0.50 11.09
N LEU A 500 -10.92 -0.41 10.67
CA LEU A 500 -10.54 0.09 9.34
C LEU A 500 -9.84 -1.00 8.54
N TRP A 501 -10.29 -1.19 7.30
CA TRP A 501 -9.68 -2.07 6.30
C TRP A 501 -9.24 -1.24 5.09
N TYR A 502 -8.13 -1.62 4.47
CA TYR A 502 -7.65 -0.97 3.25
C TYR A 502 -7.10 -1.97 2.25
N LYS A 503 -7.03 -1.54 0.99
CA LYS A 503 -6.46 -2.30 -0.11
C LYS A 503 -6.00 -1.36 -1.22
N LEU A 504 -4.80 -1.59 -1.75
CA LEU A 504 -4.32 -0.97 -2.98
C LEU A 504 -4.48 -1.96 -4.13
N GLU A 505 -5.34 -1.63 -5.09
CA GLU A 505 -5.52 -2.48 -6.27
C GLU A 505 -4.23 -2.61 -7.07
N ASN A 506 -4.01 -3.80 -7.64
CA ASN A 506 -2.77 -4.21 -8.34
C ASN A 506 -1.52 -4.37 -7.44
N VAL A 507 -1.64 -4.25 -6.12
CA VAL A 507 -0.56 -4.51 -5.15
C VAL A 507 -0.99 -5.53 -4.11
N ASP A 508 -2.10 -5.27 -3.42
CA ASP A 508 -2.61 -6.15 -2.37
C ASP A 508 -3.53 -7.23 -2.96
N LEU A 509 -3.32 -8.49 -2.57
CA LEU A 509 -4.22 -9.60 -2.94
C LEU A 509 -5.53 -9.54 -2.14
N ASN A 510 -5.42 -9.41 -0.81
CA ASN A 510 -6.52 -9.40 0.16
C ASN A 510 -6.62 -8.04 0.87
N TRP A 511 -7.76 -7.78 1.51
CA TRP A 511 -7.93 -6.62 2.39
C TRP A 511 -6.99 -6.71 3.58
N VAL A 512 -6.30 -5.60 3.89
CA VAL A 512 -5.49 -5.45 5.09
C VAL A 512 -6.36 -4.89 6.22
N ARG A 513 -6.43 -5.62 7.32
CA ARG A 513 -7.21 -5.25 8.51
C ARG A 513 -6.30 -4.62 9.56
N LEU A 514 -6.58 -3.36 9.93
CA LEU A 514 -5.92 -2.67 11.04
C LEU A 514 -6.42 -3.17 12.40
N GLU A 515 -5.74 -2.85 13.50
CA GLU A 515 -6.32 -3.13 14.82
C GLU A 515 -7.48 -2.16 15.12
N LYS A 516 -8.40 -2.55 16.03
CA LYS A 516 -9.52 -1.68 16.40
C LYS A 516 -9.01 -0.42 17.10
N GLY A 517 -9.51 0.74 16.67
CA GLY A 517 -9.14 2.04 17.22
C GLY A 517 -7.82 2.63 16.73
N GLU A 518 -7.08 1.91 15.88
CA GLU A 518 -5.89 2.48 15.25
C GLU A 518 -6.27 3.52 14.18
N PRO A 519 -5.52 4.64 14.08
CA PRO A 519 -5.69 5.56 12.98
C PRO A 519 -5.35 4.85 11.65
N GLY A 520 -6.10 5.16 10.59
CA GLY A 520 -5.84 4.57 9.29
C GLY A 520 -4.52 5.05 8.73
N PHE A 521 -3.55 4.14 8.60
CA PHE A 521 -2.25 4.39 8.00
C PHE A 521 -1.84 3.23 7.10
N ALA A 522 -1.53 3.53 5.84
CA ALA A 522 -1.06 2.55 4.87
C ALA A 522 0.15 3.10 4.11
N ARG A 523 1.28 2.39 4.10
CA ARG A 523 2.53 2.80 3.44
C ARG A 523 2.93 1.81 2.36
N TYR A 524 3.12 2.32 1.15
CA TYR A 524 3.55 1.55 -0.01
C TYR A 524 4.89 2.08 -0.54
N PRO A 525 6.02 1.43 -0.20
CA PRO A 525 7.33 1.85 -0.66
C PRO A 525 7.60 1.39 -2.11
N ASN A 526 8.30 2.22 -2.88
CA ASN A 526 8.84 1.87 -4.21
C ASN A 526 7.81 1.26 -5.18
N LEU A 527 6.64 1.89 -5.31
CA LEU A 527 5.65 1.48 -6.30
C LEU A 527 6.22 1.54 -7.73
N SER A 528 5.78 0.60 -8.56
CA SER A 528 6.14 0.58 -9.99
C SER A 528 5.39 1.68 -10.75
N PHE A 529 5.78 1.96 -11.99
CA PHE A 529 4.97 2.85 -12.83
C PHE A 529 3.66 2.15 -13.19
N GLY A 530 2.54 2.88 -13.20
CA GLY A 530 1.23 2.29 -13.43
C GLY A 530 0.10 3.02 -12.71
N ASP A 531 -1.10 2.46 -12.85
CA ASP A 531 -2.33 2.96 -12.23
C ASP A 531 -2.70 2.10 -11.01
N TYR A 532 -2.97 2.79 -9.91
CA TYR A 532 -3.36 2.19 -8.63
C TYR A 532 -4.64 2.85 -8.12
N ILE A 533 -5.47 2.07 -7.43
CA ILE A 533 -6.68 2.58 -6.76
C ILE A 533 -6.61 2.20 -5.30
N PHE A 534 -6.57 3.21 -4.43
CA PHE A 534 -6.62 3.02 -2.98
C PHE A 534 -8.07 2.94 -2.52
N LYS A 535 -8.42 1.78 -1.98
CA LYS A 535 -9.74 1.45 -1.44
C LYS A 535 -9.66 1.32 0.07
N ALA A 536 -10.69 1.80 0.75
CA ALA A 536 -10.86 1.63 2.19
C ALA A 536 -12.30 1.23 2.52
N GLN A 537 -12.45 0.48 3.60
CA GLN A 537 -13.73 0.14 4.20
C GLN A 537 -13.63 0.38 5.70
N ALA A 538 -14.67 0.98 6.28
CA ALA A 538 -14.75 1.23 7.71
C ALA A 538 -15.95 0.48 8.27
N PHE A 539 -15.81 0.03 9.50
CA PHE A 539 -16.90 -0.51 10.28
C PHE A 539 -17.03 0.34 11.52
N ASN A 540 -18.27 0.66 11.84
CA ASN A 540 -18.57 1.45 13.03
C ASN A 540 -18.27 0.64 14.30
N SER A 541 -18.40 1.27 15.47
CA SER A 541 -18.19 0.59 16.76
C SER A 541 -19.06 -0.65 16.95
N ASP A 542 -20.19 -0.72 16.25
CA ASP A 542 -21.15 -1.83 16.26
C ASP A 542 -20.90 -2.87 15.16
N GLY A 543 -19.87 -2.70 14.34
CA GLY A 543 -19.51 -3.62 13.25
C GLY A 543 -20.29 -3.41 11.95
N PHE A 544 -21.07 -2.33 11.82
CA PHE A 544 -21.80 -2.01 10.60
C PHE A 544 -20.87 -1.37 9.55
N PRO A 545 -20.82 -1.88 8.31
CA PRO A 545 -19.88 -1.42 7.29
C PRO A 545 -20.31 -0.12 6.61
N SER A 546 -19.32 0.68 6.16
CA SER A 546 -19.51 1.90 5.36
C SER A 546 -19.78 1.68 3.87
N GLY A 547 -19.69 0.43 3.40
CA GLY A 547 -19.46 0.10 1.99
C GLY A 547 -18.00 0.32 1.56
N GLU A 548 -17.64 -0.18 0.38
CA GLU A 548 -16.31 0.01 -0.21
C GLU A 548 -16.15 1.43 -0.76
N ALA A 549 -15.23 2.21 -0.19
CA ALA A 549 -14.92 3.55 -0.67
C ALA A 549 -13.65 3.55 -1.51
N SER A 550 -13.77 3.88 -2.81
CA SER A 550 -12.61 4.21 -3.65
C SER A 550 -12.19 5.64 -3.34
N LEU A 551 -11.13 5.80 -2.54
CA LEU A 551 -10.75 7.10 -2.00
C LEU A 551 -9.93 7.91 -3.00
N LEU A 552 -8.95 7.27 -3.66
CA LEU A 552 -7.95 7.95 -4.49
C LEU A 552 -7.42 7.04 -5.60
N LYS A 553 -7.41 7.53 -6.85
CA LYS A 553 -6.62 6.96 -7.94
C LYS A 553 -5.23 7.59 -7.95
N VAL A 554 -4.18 6.77 -8.06
CA VAL A 554 -2.79 7.22 -8.16
C VAL A 554 -2.18 6.69 -9.45
N THR A 555 -1.61 7.59 -10.26
CA THR A 555 -0.89 7.24 -11.49
C THR A 555 0.58 7.61 -11.34
N ILE A 556 1.48 6.62 -11.37
CA ILE A 556 2.93 6.83 -11.35
C ILE A 556 3.45 6.81 -12.78
N LEU A 557 3.99 7.95 -13.23
CA LEU A 557 4.50 8.11 -14.60
C LEU A 557 5.74 7.24 -14.83
N PRO A 558 5.94 6.71 -16.05
CA PRO A 558 7.15 5.95 -16.39
C PRO A 558 8.40 6.84 -16.30
N PRO A 559 9.56 6.25 -15.96
CA PRO A 559 10.83 6.96 -15.92
C PRO A 559 11.21 7.50 -17.30
N TRP A 560 12.02 8.57 -17.31
CA TRP A 560 12.33 9.31 -18.53
C TRP A 560 12.99 8.44 -19.62
N TYR A 561 13.80 7.45 -19.24
CA TYR A 561 14.50 6.54 -20.16
C TYR A 561 13.59 5.50 -20.82
N LEU A 562 12.34 5.34 -20.36
CA LEU A 562 11.33 4.48 -20.99
C LEU A 562 10.30 5.28 -21.80
N ARG A 563 10.46 6.61 -21.91
CA ARG A 563 9.56 7.44 -22.71
C ARG A 563 9.87 7.30 -24.20
N TRP A 564 8.87 7.53 -25.04
CA TRP A 564 8.97 7.34 -26.50
C TRP A 564 10.15 8.10 -27.12
N TRP A 565 10.43 9.33 -26.69
CA TRP A 565 11.55 10.11 -27.21
C TRP A 565 12.92 9.52 -26.86
N ALA A 566 13.06 8.91 -25.67
CA ALA A 566 14.30 8.25 -25.25
C ALA A 566 14.49 6.96 -26.04
N ILE A 567 13.42 6.20 -26.27
CA ILE A 567 13.42 5.04 -27.15
C ILE A 567 13.80 5.46 -28.58
N SER A 568 13.23 6.53 -29.12
CA SER A 568 13.61 7.07 -30.43
C SER A 568 15.08 7.46 -30.48
N PHE A 569 15.61 8.08 -29.43
CA PHE A 569 17.03 8.41 -29.33
C PHE A 569 17.92 7.17 -29.33
N TYR A 570 17.55 6.11 -28.60
CA TYR A 570 18.28 4.84 -28.63
C TYR A 570 18.27 4.20 -30.02
N VAL A 571 17.11 4.18 -30.69
CA VAL A 571 16.97 3.67 -32.05
C VAL A 571 17.83 4.47 -33.03
N LEU A 572 17.81 5.81 -32.94
CA LEU A 572 18.62 6.68 -33.79
C LEU A 572 20.11 6.54 -33.51
N SER A 573 20.51 6.36 -32.25
CA SER A 573 21.90 6.13 -31.87
C SER A 573 22.40 4.80 -32.44
N ILE A 574 21.60 3.74 -32.36
CA ILE A 574 21.92 2.43 -32.95
C ILE A 574 21.98 2.54 -34.48
N ALA A 575 21.01 3.20 -35.11
CA ALA A 575 21.02 3.43 -36.56
C ALA A 575 22.24 4.26 -37.01
N GLY A 576 22.61 5.27 -36.22
CA GLY A 576 23.81 6.08 -36.43
C GLY A 576 25.09 5.27 -36.29
N LEU A 577 25.19 4.38 -35.30
CA LEU A 577 26.33 3.45 -35.16
C LEU A 577 26.40 2.46 -36.33
N ILE A 578 25.27 1.91 -36.77
CA ILE A 578 25.21 1.04 -37.95
C ILE A 578 25.62 1.82 -39.20
N TYR A 579 25.17 3.06 -39.36
CA TYR A 579 25.53 3.91 -40.48
C TYR A 579 27.01 4.31 -40.46
N ALA A 580 27.55 4.65 -39.29
CA ALA A 580 28.96 4.95 -39.11
C ALA A 580 29.82 3.72 -39.43
N TYR A 581 29.43 2.53 -38.96
CA TYR A 581 30.08 1.27 -39.31
C TYR A 581 30.00 0.99 -40.81
N TYR A 582 28.84 1.19 -41.43
CA TYR A 582 28.65 1.05 -42.87
C TYR A 582 29.54 2.02 -43.68
N ARG A 583 29.61 3.29 -43.28
CA ARG A 583 30.49 4.30 -43.88
C ARG A 583 31.96 3.97 -43.69
N PHE A 584 32.34 3.49 -42.51
CA PHE A 584 33.69 3.01 -42.23
C PHE A 584 34.06 1.84 -43.14
N ARG A 585 33.15 0.87 -43.34
CA ARG A 585 33.32 -0.25 -44.28
C ARG A 585 33.46 0.22 -45.72
N ILE A 586 32.62 1.16 -46.18
CA ILE A 586 32.74 1.74 -47.53
C ILE A 586 34.08 2.44 -47.71
N ASN A 587 34.53 3.23 -46.74
CA ASN A 587 35.82 3.91 -46.83
C ASN A 587 36.99 2.91 -46.86
N GLN A 588 36.93 1.82 -46.10
CA GLN A 588 37.93 0.73 -46.21
C GLN A 588 37.93 0.09 -47.59
N ILE A 589 36.76 -0.11 -48.21
CA ILE A 589 36.66 -0.67 -49.57
C ILE A 589 37.26 0.32 -50.58
N ARG A 590 36.90 1.61 -50.50
CA ARG A 590 37.45 2.65 -51.38
C ARG A 590 38.97 2.77 -51.29
N GLN A 591 39.53 2.69 -50.08
CA GLN A 591 41.00 2.69 -49.89
C GLN A 591 41.66 1.49 -50.57
N LYS A 592 41.03 0.30 -50.54
CA LYS A 592 41.51 -0.87 -51.28
C LYS A 592 41.40 -0.69 -52.79
N GLU A 593 40.31 -0.11 -53.28
CA GLU A 593 40.11 0.18 -54.71
C GLU A 593 41.13 1.21 -55.24
N GLU A 594 41.42 2.27 -54.49
CA GLU A 594 42.43 3.26 -54.85
C GLU A 594 43.85 2.68 -54.88
N ALA A 595 44.18 1.80 -53.93
CA ALA A 595 45.46 1.08 -53.92
C ALA A 595 45.60 0.18 -55.16
N LEU A 596 44.56 -0.57 -55.51
CA LEU A 596 44.53 -1.42 -56.71
C LEU A 596 44.64 -0.59 -58.01
N ARG A 597 43.98 0.56 -58.09
CA ARG A 597 44.08 1.46 -59.27
C ARG A 597 45.49 2.00 -59.46
N LYS A 598 46.15 2.46 -58.39
CA LYS A 598 47.52 2.96 -58.45
C LYS A 598 48.51 1.88 -58.91
N GLU A 599 48.31 0.64 -58.48
CA GLU A 599 49.13 -0.49 -58.92
C GLU A 599 48.94 -0.80 -60.42
N ALA A 600 47.72 -0.72 -60.92
CA ALA A 600 47.41 -0.92 -62.35
C ALA A 600 48.01 0.20 -63.23
N GLU A 601 47.90 1.47 -62.82
CA GLU A 601 48.51 2.60 -63.54
C GLU A 601 50.05 2.51 -63.60
N PHE A 602 50.68 2.05 -62.52
CA PHE A 602 52.13 1.85 -62.48
C PHE A 602 52.60 0.80 -63.50
N ARG A 603 51.90 -0.33 -63.58
CA ARG A 603 52.18 -1.38 -64.58
C ARG A 603 52.00 -0.90 -66.02
N GLN A 604 51.00 -0.07 -66.28
CA GLN A 604 50.75 0.48 -67.62
C GLN A 604 51.86 1.43 -68.07
N LYS A 605 52.36 2.30 -67.18
CA LYS A 605 53.49 3.20 -67.48
C LYS A 605 54.79 2.44 -67.75
N GLU A 606 55.06 1.37 -67.01
CA GLU A 606 56.26 0.55 -67.23
C GLU A 606 56.26 -0.11 -68.62
N ALA A 607 55.10 -0.61 -69.07
CA ALA A 607 54.95 -1.22 -70.38
C ALA A 607 55.20 -0.22 -71.53
N GLN A 608 54.69 1.01 -71.43
CA GLN A 608 54.93 2.06 -72.42
C GLN A 608 56.40 2.45 -72.54
N LEU A 609 57.12 2.54 -71.42
CA LEU A 609 58.53 2.92 -71.42
C LEU A 609 59.40 1.86 -72.13
N LYS A 610 59.10 0.57 -71.94
CA LYS A 610 59.81 -0.52 -72.63
C LYS A 610 59.62 -0.49 -74.14
N GLN A 611 58.44 -0.09 -74.62
CA GLN A 611 58.16 0.03 -76.05
C GLN A 611 59.01 1.13 -76.70
N GLN A 612 59.09 2.32 -76.09
CA GLN A 612 59.89 3.42 -76.62
C GLN A 612 61.39 3.09 -76.70
N VAL A 613 61.91 2.36 -75.72
CA VAL A 613 63.32 1.91 -75.74
C VAL A 613 63.59 1.00 -76.94
N ALA A 614 62.70 0.04 -77.21
CA ALA A 614 62.85 -0.88 -78.35
C ALA A 614 62.81 -0.15 -79.71
N GLU A 615 61.91 0.82 -79.88
CA GLU A 615 61.83 1.63 -81.11
C GLU A 615 63.13 2.41 -81.34
N THR A 616 63.69 3.00 -80.29
CA THR A 616 64.94 3.79 -80.37
C THR A 616 66.15 2.92 -80.75
N GLU A 617 66.25 1.70 -80.22
CA GLU A 617 67.31 0.74 -80.60
C GLU A 617 67.23 0.37 -82.09
N THR A 618 66.03 0.16 -82.64
CA THR A 618 65.87 -0.18 -84.06
C THR A 618 66.28 0.96 -85.00
N ALA A 619 66.09 2.22 -84.60
CA ALA A 619 66.52 3.38 -85.37
C ALA A 619 68.06 3.50 -85.43
N ILE A 620 68.75 3.20 -84.33
CA ILE A 620 70.22 3.24 -84.27
C ILE A 620 70.87 2.20 -85.18
N LEU A 621 70.29 0.99 -85.26
CA LEU A 621 70.81 -0.09 -86.10
C LEU A 621 70.75 0.23 -87.61
N ARG A 622 69.78 1.05 -88.05
CA ARG A 622 69.64 1.49 -89.46
C ARG A 622 70.71 2.50 -89.89
N LEU A 623 71.37 3.19 -88.95
CA LEU A 623 72.37 4.23 -89.23
C LEU A 623 73.79 3.68 -89.46
N GLN A 624 74.00 2.36 -89.40
CA GLN A 624 75.31 1.75 -89.62
C GLN A 624 75.63 1.63 -91.12
N MET A 625 76.22 2.67 -91.73
CA MET A 625 76.84 2.56 -93.05
C MET A 625 78.06 1.63 -93.02
N ASN A 626 78.30 0.86 -94.08
CA ASN A 626 79.48 0.02 -94.23
C ASN A 626 80.77 0.87 -94.20
N PRO A 627 81.57 0.85 -93.13
CA PRO A 627 82.74 1.74 -92.99
C PRO A 627 83.78 1.52 -94.09
N HIS A 628 83.81 0.30 -94.64
CA HIS A 628 84.69 -0.09 -95.72
C HIS A 628 84.36 0.61 -97.05
N PHE A 629 83.07 0.84 -97.34
CA PHE A 629 82.63 1.56 -98.55
C PHE A 629 83.11 3.01 -98.56
N ILE A 630 82.94 3.72 -97.44
CA ILE A 630 83.39 5.12 -97.28
C ILE A 630 84.91 5.21 -97.46
N PHE A 631 85.65 4.31 -96.79
CA PHE A 631 87.11 4.30 -96.86
C PHE A 631 87.63 4.03 -98.27
N ASN A 632 87.04 3.07 -98.99
CA ASN A 632 87.44 2.75 -100.36
C ASN A 632 87.13 3.87 -101.34
N SER A 633 85.97 4.51 -101.21
CA SER A 633 85.58 5.65 -102.05
C SER A 633 86.56 6.81 -101.91
N LEU A 634 87.00 7.10 -100.67
CA LEU A 634 88.02 8.12 -100.40
C LEU A 634 89.38 7.76 -101.01
N ASN A 635 89.79 6.49 -100.93
CA ASN A 635 91.03 6.02 -101.55
C ASN A 635 91.00 6.12 -103.09
N SER A 636 89.86 5.80 -103.71
CA SER A 636 89.70 5.95 -105.17
C SER A 636 89.86 7.40 -105.60
N ILE A 637 89.24 8.36 -104.89
CA ILE A 637 89.42 9.80 -105.12
C ILE A 637 90.91 10.18 -105.04
N ASN A 638 91.60 9.72 -103.98
CA ASN A 638 93.02 9.99 -103.81
C ASN A 638 93.85 9.42 -104.97
N SER A 639 93.51 8.23 -105.47
CA SER A 639 94.21 7.61 -106.61
C SER A 639 94.08 8.41 -107.92
N TYR A 640 92.89 8.98 -108.22
CA TYR A 640 92.69 9.80 -109.41
C TYR A 640 93.41 11.16 -109.31
N ILE A 641 93.44 11.75 -108.11
CA ILE A 641 94.23 12.96 -107.83
C ILE A 641 95.72 12.68 -108.09
N LEU A 642 96.24 11.55 -107.61
CA LEU A 642 97.64 11.14 -107.81
C LEU A 642 97.98 10.85 -109.28
N LYS A 643 97.04 10.27 -110.04
CA LYS A 643 97.17 10.04 -111.50
C LYS A 643 97.03 11.32 -112.34
N LYS A 644 96.87 12.51 -111.73
CA LYS A 644 96.62 13.81 -112.37
C LYS A 644 95.35 13.89 -113.23
N ASP A 645 94.39 13.00 -113.02
CA ASP A 645 93.07 13.06 -113.65
C ASP A 645 92.09 13.83 -112.75
N ILE A 646 92.29 15.15 -112.72
CA ILE A 646 91.52 16.07 -111.86
C ILE A 646 90.03 16.09 -112.27
N GLY A 647 89.72 15.86 -113.56
CA GLY A 647 88.36 15.83 -114.08
C GLY A 647 87.54 14.69 -113.48
N THR A 648 88.07 13.46 -113.55
CA THR A 648 87.40 12.27 -112.99
C THR A 648 87.34 12.33 -111.46
N ALA A 649 88.39 12.82 -110.80
CA ALA A 649 88.41 12.97 -109.34
C ALA A 649 87.32 13.94 -108.83
N SER A 650 87.17 15.11 -109.47
CA SER A 650 86.15 16.10 -109.09
C SER A 650 84.73 15.60 -109.37
N SER A 651 84.52 14.89 -110.48
CA SER A 651 83.23 14.28 -110.82
C SER A 651 82.84 13.21 -109.79
N TYR A 652 83.78 12.34 -109.41
CA TYR A 652 83.57 11.29 -108.42
C TYR A 652 83.25 11.86 -107.03
N LEU A 653 84.03 12.84 -106.55
CA LEU A 653 83.79 13.49 -105.26
C LEU A 653 82.39 14.14 -105.21
N GLY A 654 81.97 14.76 -106.32
CA GLY A 654 80.63 15.33 -106.44
C GLY A 654 79.51 14.30 -106.32
N ARG A 655 79.65 13.14 -106.98
CA ARG A 655 78.68 12.03 -106.88
C ARG A 655 78.68 11.39 -105.49
N PHE A 656 79.85 11.13 -104.93
CA PHE A 656 80.00 10.58 -103.58
C PHE A 656 79.37 11.49 -102.51
N SER A 657 79.57 12.81 -102.60
CA SER A 657 78.96 13.75 -101.65
C SER A 657 77.43 13.76 -101.73
N LYS A 658 76.87 13.67 -102.96
CA LYS A 658 75.41 13.54 -103.16
C LYS A 658 74.88 12.24 -102.56
N LEU A 659 75.62 11.14 -102.71
CA LEU A 659 75.24 9.82 -102.20
C LEU A 659 75.14 9.84 -100.68
N ILE A 660 76.18 10.33 -100.00
CA ILE A 660 76.20 10.40 -98.54
C ILE A 660 75.05 11.29 -98.02
N ARG A 661 74.77 12.43 -98.67
CA ARG A 661 73.66 13.28 -98.26
C ARG A 661 72.31 12.57 -98.42
N LYS A 662 72.07 11.93 -99.57
CA LYS A 662 70.84 11.19 -99.82
C LYS A 662 70.65 10.03 -98.81
N ILE A 663 71.72 9.30 -98.46
CA ILE A 663 71.66 8.26 -97.43
C ILE A 663 71.26 8.84 -96.08
N LEU A 664 71.87 9.96 -95.66
CA LEU A 664 71.54 10.60 -94.37
C LEU A 664 70.10 11.13 -94.33
N ASP A 665 69.62 11.69 -95.43
CA ASP A 665 68.25 12.20 -95.53
C ASP A 665 67.22 11.05 -95.47
N LEU A 666 67.45 9.97 -96.22
CA LEU A 666 66.54 8.83 -96.26
C LEU A 666 66.58 7.99 -94.97
N ALA A 667 67.72 7.91 -94.26
CA ALA A 667 67.86 7.11 -93.04
C ALA A 667 66.96 7.55 -91.87
N ALA A 668 66.44 8.79 -91.89
CA ALA A 668 65.49 9.28 -90.90
C ALA A 668 64.07 8.70 -91.10
N GLU A 669 63.75 8.24 -92.30
CA GLU A 669 62.43 7.75 -92.66
C GLU A 669 62.34 6.23 -92.51
N GLN A 670 61.20 5.74 -92.03
CA GLN A 670 60.95 4.30 -91.87
C GLN A 670 60.68 3.60 -93.21
N TYR A 671 60.11 4.35 -94.15
CA TYR A 671 59.78 3.90 -95.49
C TYR A 671 60.16 4.99 -96.50
N VAL A 672 60.69 4.57 -97.65
CA VAL A 672 61.02 5.44 -98.78
C VAL A 672 60.25 5.01 -100.01
N THR A 673 60.04 5.94 -100.94
CA THR A 673 59.40 5.63 -102.21
C THR A 673 60.33 4.80 -103.11
N VAL A 674 59.77 4.01 -104.02
CA VAL A 674 60.56 3.30 -105.05
C VAL A 674 61.36 4.30 -105.89
N TYR A 675 60.84 5.51 -106.10
CA TYR A 675 61.55 6.60 -106.75
C TYR A 675 62.83 6.99 -106.01
N GLU A 676 62.74 7.25 -104.71
CA GLU A 676 63.89 7.65 -103.88
C GLU A 676 64.92 6.52 -103.74
N GLU A 677 64.47 5.28 -103.57
CA GLU A 677 65.37 4.12 -103.51
C GLU A 677 66.07 3.89 -104.85
N LYS A 678 65.35 4.02 -105.98
CA LYS A 678 65.95 3.97 -107.32
C LYS A 678 67.03 5.03 -107.48
N GLU A 679 66.74 6.28 -107.14
CA GLU A 679 67.71 7.38 -107.24
C GLU A 679 68.97 7.11 -106.39
N LEU A 680 68.76 6.57 -105.18
CA LEU A 680 69.85 6.17 -104.29
C LEU A 680 70.71 5.05 -104.90
N LEU A 681 70.07 3.98 -105.39
CA LEU A 681 70.76 2.84 -106.01
C LEU A 681 71.49 3.23 -107.29
N GLU A 682 70.92 4.10 -108.13
CA GLU A 682 71.61 4.62 -109.32
C GLU A 682 72.89 5.36 -108.92
N LEU A 683 72.80 6.26 -107.93
CA LEU A 683 73.94 7.04 -107.48
C LEU A 683 75.01 6.15 -106.83
N TYR A 684 74.58 5.14 -106.08
CA TYR A 684 75.46 4.11 -105.50
C TYR A 684 76.20 3.33 -106.60
N MET A 685 75.46 2.77 -107.55
CA MET A 685 75.98 1.95 -108.65
C MET A 685 76.90 2.73 -109.60
N GLN A 686 76.58 3.99 -109.88
CA GLN A 686 77.47 4.88 -110.66
C GLN A 686 78.79 5.14 -109.94
N THR A 687 78.74 5.32 -108.61
CA THR A 687 79.93 5.56 -107.79
C THR A 687 80.80 4.30 -107.72
N GLU A 688 80.18 3.12 -107.60
CA GLU A 688 80.91 1.85 -107.65
C GLU A 688 81.45 1.54 -109.06
N ALA A 689 80.72 1.83 -110.14
CA ALA A 689 81.18 1.57 -111.51
C ALA A 689 82.50 2.27 -111.83
N VAL A 690 82.62 3.56 -111.45
CA VAL A 690 83.88 4.31 -111.62
C VAL A 690 84.99 3.69 -110.77
N ARG A 691 84.68 3.29 -109.53
CA ARG A 691 85.66 2.67 -108.62
C ARG A 691 86.21 1.34 -109.16
N PHE A 692 85.42 0.60 -109.93
CA PHE A 692 85.84 -0.62 -110.63
C PHE A 692 86.36 -0.36 -112.05
N GLU A 693 86.79 0.86 -112.38
CA GLU A 693 87.31 1.24 -113.71
C GLU A 693 86.35 0.88 -114.85
N ASP A 694 85.05 1.09 -114.63
CA ASP A 694 83.94 0.78 -115.56
C ASP A 694 83.87 -0.70 -115.97
N LYS A 695 84.37 -1.63 -115.15
CA LYS A 695 84.28 -3.09 -115.39
C LYS A 695 82.86 -3.65 -115.36
N PHE A 696 81.86 -2.86 -114.95
CA PHE A 696 80.46 -3.24 -115.10
C PHE A 696 79.59 -2.11 -115.61
N SER A 697 78.47 -2.49 -116.20
CA SER A 697 77.35 -1.61 -116.55
C SER A 697 76.13 -2.03 -115.73
N PHE A 698 75.17 -1.14 -115.56
CA PHE A 698 73.95 -1.46 -114.83
C PHE A 698 72.73 -0.83 -115.48
N GLU A 699 71.57 -1.41 -115.21
CA GLU A 699 70.28 -0.93 -115.68
C GLU A 699 69.25 -1.14 -114.56
N ILE A 700 68.54 -0.08 -114.17
CA ILE A 700 67.44 -0.17 -113.19
C ILE A 700 66.12 0.05 -113.92
N LYS A 701 65.32 -1.02 -114.04
CA LYS A 701 64.02 -1.01 -114.72
C LYS A 701 62.90 -0.94 -113.70
N VAL A 702 61.95 -0.06 -113.99
CA VAL A 702 60.67 0.02 -113.28
C VAL A 702 59.61 -0.21 -114.33
N ASP A 703 58.75 -1.20 -114.13
CA ASP A 703 57.67 -1.54 -115.06
C ASP A 703 56.67 -0.37 -115.18
N ASP A 704 56.14 -0.11 -116.39
CA ASP A 704 55.26 1.05 -116.67
C ASP A 704 53.94 1.01 -115.87
N THR A 705 53.63 -0.14 -115.27
CA THR A 705 52.46 -0.37 -114.43
C THR A 705 52.62 0.14 -112.99
N LEU A 706 53.83 0.52 -112.58
CA LEU A 706 54.16 1.01 -111.24
C LEU A 706 54.23 2.54 -111.23
N ASP A 707 53.58 3.18 -110.24
CA ASP A 707 53.88 4.57 -109.89
C ASP A 707 54.95 4.59 -108.79
N PRO A 708 56.20 4.97 -109.10
CA PRO A 708 57.31 4.84 -108.16
C PRO A 708 57.23 5.82 -106.97
N ASP A 709 56.41 6.87 -107.05
CA ASP A 709 56.22 7.83 -105.95
C ASP A 709 55.20 7.34 -104.90
N ASP A 710 54.27 6.45 -105.29
CA ASP A 710 53.20 5.94 -104.40
C ASP A 710 53.59 4.68 -103.62
N ILE A 711 54.63 3.97 -104.06
CA ILE A 711 55.01 2.66 -103.49
C ILE A 711 56.10 2.84 -102.45
N LEU A 712 55.75 2.54 -101.19
CA LEU A 712 56.65 2.61 -100.05
C LEU A 712 57.36 1.27 -99.79
N LEU A 713 58.68 1.31 -99.65
CA LEU A 713 59.50 0.19 -99.23
C LEU A 713 60.30 0.54 -97.96
N PRO A 714 60.69 -0.46 -97.15
CA PRO A 714 61.60 -0.21 -96.03
C PRO A 714 62.93 0.39 -96.54
N THR A 715 63.32 1.50 -95.96
CA THR A 715 64.54 2.24 -96.30
C THR A 715 65.79 1.35 -96.33
N MET A 716 66.63 1.48 -97.35
CA MET A 716 67.94 0.80 -97.49
C MET A 716 67.89 -0.73 -97.51
N ILE A 717 66.73 -1.33 -97.79
CA ILE A 717 66.59 -2.79 -97.84
C ILE A 717 67.32 -3.43 -99.04
N LEU A 718 67.46 -2.71 -100.17
CA LEU A 718 68.01 -3.26 -101.42
C LEU A 718 69.52 -3.09 -101.55
N GLN A 719 70.09 -2.06 -100.91
CA GLN A 719 71.53 -1.77 -100.97
C GLN A 719 72.42 -2.99 -100.65
N PRO A 720 72.18 -3.81 -99.60
CA PRO A 720 73.03 -4.96 -99.30
C PRO A 720 73.02 -6.03 -100.41
N PHE A 721 71.90 -6.19 -101.12
CA PHE A 721 71.80 -7.15 -102.22
C PHE A 721 72.58 -6.68 -103.44
N VAL A 722 72.50 -5.38 -103.74
CA VAL A 722 73.27 -4.74 -104.80
C VAL A 722 74.78 -4.77 -104.48
N GLU A 723 75.16 -4.50 -103.23
CA GLU A 723 76.54 -4.65 -102.75
C GLU A 723 77.05 -6.08 -102.99
N ASN A 724 76.30 -7.09 -102.54
CA ASN A 724 76.66 -8.49 -102.75
C ASN A 724 76.77 -8.84 -104.24
N ALA A 725 75.91 -8.29 -105.10
CA ALA A 725 75.97 -8.51 -106.54
C ALA A 725 77.24 -7.91 -107.19
N ILE A 726 77.69 -6.73 -106.76
CA ILE A 726 78.94 -6.12 -107.25
C ILE A 726 80.15 -6.91 -106.75
N TRP A 727 80.24 -7.10 -105.44
CA TRP A 727 81.44 -7.64 -104.79
C TRP A 727 81.62 -9.14 -105.03
N HIS A 728 80.56 -9.94 -104.85
CA HIS A 728 80.64 -11.39 -105.02
C HIS A 728 80.28 -11.83 -106.45
N GLY A 729 79.43 -11.08 -107.16
CA GLY A 729 78.98 -11.45 -108.49
C GLY A 729 79.91 -11.00 -109.64
N ILE A 730 80.55 -9.83 -109.52
CA ILE A 730 81.35 -9.24 -110.62
C ILE A 730 82.85 -9.27 -110.36
N SER A 731 83.31 -9.08 -109.11
CA SER A 731 84.75 -8.90 -108.81
C SER A 731 85.67 -10.05 -109.27
N GLY A 732 85.12 -11.25 -109.56
CA GLY A 732 85.88 -12.42 -110.02
C GLY A 732 85.63 -12.84 -111.48
N LYS A 733 84.89 -12.07 -112.29
CA LYS A 733 84.63 -12.40 -113.70
C LYS A 733 85.67 -11.79 -114.65
N ASP A 734 86.23 -12.60 -115.53
CA ASP A 734 87.09 -12.15 -116.63
C ASP A 734 86.25 -11.62 -117.81
N GLY A 735 85.68 -10.42 -117.65
CA GLY A 735 84.87 -9.73 -118.66
C GLY A 735 84.04 -8.57 -118.09
N LYS A 736 83.45 -7.73 -118.95
CA LYS A 736 82.59 -6.62 -118.51
C LYS A 736 81.25 -7.15 -117.99
N GLY A 737 80.97 -6.96 -116.70
CA GLY A 737 79.73 -7.43 -116.05
C GLY A 737 78.52 -6.53 -116.33
N HIS A 738 77.31 -7.05 -116.12
CA HIS A 738 76.06 -6.28 -116.18
C HIS A 738 75.16 -6.62 -114.98
N ILE A 739 74.65 -5.60 -114.29
CA ILE A 739 73.71 -5.74 -113.17
C ILE A 739 72.38 -5.12 -113.57
N THR A 740 71.31 -5.91 -113.56
CA THR A 740 69.95 -5.43 -113.78
C THR A 740 69.20 -5.49 -112.45
N VAL A 741 68.59 -4.39 -112.05
CA VAL A 741 67.63 -4.35 -110.93
C VAL A 741 66.26 -4.09 -111.53
N HIS A 742 65.32 -4.99 -111.34
CA HIS A 742 64.00 -4.89 -111.96
C HIS A 742 62.90 -4.86 -110.91
N PHE A 743 62.15 -3.76 -110.87
CA PHE A 743 60.94 -3.60 -110.06
C PHE A 743 59.72 -3.96 -110.89
N GLN A 744 58.97 -4.97 -110.46
CA GLN A 744 57.75 -5.46 -111.12
C GLN A 744 56.66 -5.80 -110.10
N THR A 745 55.39 -5.77 -110.51
CA THR A 745 54.29 -6.28 -109.68
C THR A 745 54.07 -7.77 -109.96
N GLN A 746 54.06 -8.60 -108.93
CA GLN A 746 53.65 -10.01 -109.03
C GLN A 746 52.74 -10.36 -107.86
N ASP A 747 51.58 -10.97 -108.14
CA ASP A 747 50.61 -11.42 -107.13
C ASP A 747 50.23 -10.37 -106.07
N ASN A 748 50.02 -9.12 -106.52
CA ASN A 748 49.68 -7.97 -105.67
C ASN A 748 50.79 -7.55 -104.67
N CYS A 749 52.03 -8.01 -104.90
CA CYS A 749 53.23 -7.64 -104.18
C CYS A 749 54.24 -6.93 -105.10
N LEU A 750 55.04 -6.02 -104.53
CA LEU A 750 56.22 -5.48 -105.22
C LEU A 750 57.32 -6.56 -105.20
N LEU A 751 57.76 -6.97 -106.39
CA LEU A 751 58.87 -7.90 -106.57
C LEU A 751 60.07 -7.13 -107.15
N CYS A 752 61.19 -7.17 -106.44
CA CYS A 752 62.48 -6.69 -106.93
C CYS A 752 63.38 -7.90 -107.20
N THR A 753 63.87 -8.05 -108.44
CA THR A 753 64.78 -9.12 -108.87
C THR A 753 66.14 -8.62 -109.28
#